data_AF-A0A520X1N7-F1
#
_entry.id   AF-A0A520X1N7-F1
#
_cell.length_a   1.000
_cell.length_b   1.000
_cell.length_c   1.000
_cell.angle_alpha   90.00
_cell.angle_beta   90.00
_cell.angle_gamma   90.00
#
_symmetry.space_group_name_H-M   'P 1'
#
loop_
_entity.id
_entity.type
_entity.pdbx_description
1 polymer ?
#
loop_
_entity_poly.entity_id
_entity_poly.type
_entity_poly.pdbx_seq_one_letter_code
_entity_poly.pdbx_strand_id
1 'polypeptide(L)'
;MSTRIRHLLLLVASAFLFAGCEGSDGAAGAPGASGSDGQDAVDTGTISVTVSFSGGAVEGATVTTDPATVSVDTDATGTALLDVPIGVYDVTATISGITATESLVNVAAGLTSDVSLTVSGIPGMVTGTVLAPDGTAVEGAVVSAPGSADVATDATGAFAIDSVVSEFLSITPPAGSNLLPGDTRHSVRPGDIVSMTLSGGPESDAIFLGSDVCLICHSGGLADAWMSSGHYRVVERSLVEMDPFSFPADPGAGNCSGWIDTGVLSNIPGEPSVKGQESHGTYIRTCNDDPDLRYEVLFDETGNGPSDLSDLVVPVYATYGGPGTQAGEIAVLQDRGEANDIHGAWKQRYMFSIADLGTCSTTNPEGTFDKNAKPDFIGWDTTQTCEDMLTLPIQFNQRTKEWVSYHPWEWYEQRRAYSKKCSGCHEAGLQITAVGGLVTEYSAVDYRIGCEKCHGPGSSHVGNGADPNFIMNPNHMTAQAATEICGACHNRGSDPIDGAFGFPWRSDVADFDGNFIAGLHTLTWDAVDAPEGYFLEKPGNWPTGFPSKHRQQYNSFFGSAHMDNPFEKVTCYDCHSPHSGKGGPFHFSNTDSAGDEYDFGGNGQALMSNARCLSCHATHGPFATVTLEDVAINHTSNGGTIAVNGVDLMPTATEQDSALMLIEQAVKNHSGEAAGMPFAPYQPTESHIPVNYELGDGPVGRCTSCHMTKTAKSGTWFVDADGKTIAGDNTDHSFQVVELEAGTDQPNACGSCHASFRTSSIPPGGD
;
A
#
# COMPACT_ATOMS: atom_id res chain seq x y z
N MET A 1 29.06 1.30 -8.45
CA MET A 1 30.31 1.11 -9.24
C MET A 1 30.41 -0.36 -9.66
N SER A 2 30.68 -0.67 -10.94
CA SER A 2 30.80 -2.02 -11.54
C SER A 2 29.55 -2.90 -11.71
N THR A 3 28.86 -2.67 -12.83
CA THR A 3 28.02 -3.60 -13.61
C THR A 3 28.64 -5.00 -13.86
N ARG A 4 27.81 -6.02 -14.19
CA ARG A 4 27.71 -6.61 -15.56
C ARG A 4 26.87 -7.90 -15.71
N ILE A 5 25.85 -7.80 -16.58
CA ILE A 5 25.56 -8.67 -17.74
C ILE A 5 25.58 -10.21 -17.54
N ARG A 6 24.40 -10.83 -17.62
CA ARG A 6 24.19 -12.11 -18.33
C ARG A 6 22.82 -12.17 -19.02
N HIS A 7 22.81 -12.00 -20.33
CA HIS A 7 21.85 -12.60 -21.26
C HIS A 7 22.67 -13.16 -22.42
N LEU A 8 22.47 -14.43 -22.80
CA LEU A 8 23.28 -15.10 -23.82
C LEU A 8 22.40 -15.98 -24.72
N LEU A 9 22.34 -15.57 -25.99
CA LEU A 9 22.00 -16.33 -27.21
C LEU A 9 20.89 -17.39 -27.15
N LEU A 10 19.81 -17.11 -27.87
CA LEU A 10 19.03 -18.12 -28.60
C LEU A 10 18.59 -17.56 -29.96
N LEU A 11 19.57 -17.43 -30.87
CA LEU A 11 19.35 -17.06 -32.27
C LEU A 11 19.26 -18.36 -33.09
N VAL A 12 18.04 -18.84 -33.36
CA VAL A 12 17.80 -20.02 -34.20
C VAL A 12 17.89 -19.61 -35.67
N ALA A 13 18.78 -20.26 -36.41
CA ALA A 13 18.98 -19.98 -37.82
C ALA A 13 17.87 -20.61 -38.69
N SER A 14 17.14 -19.76 -39.42
CA SER A 14 16.23 -20.17 -40.50
C SER A 14 16.83 -19.83 -41.86
N ALA A 15 17.83 -20.61 -42.27
CA ALA A 15 18.42 -20.51 -43.60
C ALA A 15 17.51 -21.18 -44.65
N PHE A 16 16.69 -20.41 -45.35
CA PHE A 16 16.00 -20.89 -46.55
C PHE A 16 16.90 -20.77 -47.78
N LEU A 17 17.07 -21.88 -48.50
CA LEU A 17 17.93 -21.96 -49.67
C LEU A 17 17.30 -21.23 -50.87
N PHE A 18 18.03 -20.26 -51.43
CA PHE A 18 17.82 -19.85 -52.82
C PHE A 18 18.29 -20.97 -53.75
N ALA A 19 17.34 -21.76 -54.26
CA ALA A 19 17.59 -22.63 -55.41
C ALA A 19 17.60 -21.79 -56.68
N GLY A 20 18.75 -21.69 -57.34
CA GLY A 20 18.87 -20.97 -58.61
C GLY A 20 18.15 -21.69 -59.73
N CYS A 21 17.28 -20.98 -60.46
CA CYS A 21 16.85 -21.36 -61.79
C CYS A 21 17.48 -20.38 -62.80
N GLU A 22 18.54 -20.82 -63.49
CA GLU A 22 18.98 -20.19 -64.73
C GLU A 22 17.91 -20.43 -65.81
N GLY A 23 17.02 -19.45 -65.98
CA GLY A 23 16.13 -19.38 -67.13
C GLY A 23 16.82 -18.63 -68.27
N SER A 24 16.90 -19.24 -69.46
CA SER A 24 17.42 -18.57 -70.64
C SER A 24 16.56 -17.38 -71.05
N ASP A 25 17.18 -16.23 -71.32
CA ASP A 25 16.50 -15.02 -71.80
C ASP A 25 15.59 -15.32 -72.99
N GLY A 26 14.30 -15.03 -72.83
CA GLY A 26 13.34 -15.09 -73.92
C GLY A 26 13.68 -14.07 -75.00
N ALA A 27 13.58 -14.46 -76.27
CA ALA A 27 13.84 -13.55 -77.39
C ALA A 27 12.97 -12.29 -77.29
N ALA A 28 13.59 -11.12 -77.47
CA ALA A 28 12.91 -9.83 -77.42
C ALA A 28 11.68 -9.81 -78.34
N GLY A 29 10.53 -9.43 -77.80
CA GLY A 29 9.32 -9.20 -78.58
C GLY A 29 9.54 -8.09 -79.62
N ALA A 30 8.82 -8.16 -80.73
CA ALA A 30 8.85 -7.10 -81.74
C ALA A 30 8.43 -5.75 -81.10
N PRO A 31 9.04 -4.61 -81.50
CA PRO A 31 8.69 -3.31 -80.97
C PRO A 31 7.17 -3.06 -81.11
N GLY A 32 6.54 -2.74 -79.98
CA GLY A 32 5.14 -2.30 -79.98
C GLY A 32 4.96 -1.04 -80.82
N ALA A 33 3.78 -0.86 -81.40
CA ALA A 33 3.46 0.38 -82.11
C ALA A 33 3.63 1.59 -81.17
N SER A 34 4.25 2.65 -81.69
CA SER A 34 4.47 3.91 -80.96
C SER A 34 3.13 4.55 -80.57
N GLY A 35 2.66 4.26 -79.36
CA GLY A 35 1.60 5.00 -78.69
C GLY A 35 2.14 6.32 -78.13
N SER A 36 1.27 7.32 -78.05
CA SER A 36 1.56 8.63 -77.47
C SER A 36 1.94 8.50 -76.00
N ASP A 37 3.09 9.07 -75.64
CA ASP A 37 3.48 9.62 -74.34
C ASP A 37 2.77 8.97 -73.14
N GLY A 38 3.11 7.70 -72.88
CA GLY A 38 2.82 7.09 -71.58
C GLY A 38 3.56 7.90 -70.52
N GLN A 39 2.86 8.37 -69.48
CA GLN A 39 3.50 9.08 -68.38
C GLN A 39 4.57 8.18 -67.75
N ASP A 40 5.67 8.79 -67.32
CA ASP A 40 6.76 8.09 -66.66
C ASP A 40 6.23 7.26 -65.48
N ALA A 41 6.78 6.06 -65.31
CA ALA A 41 6.39 5.20 -64.20
C ALA A 41 6.77 5.89 -62.88
N VAL A 42 5.78 6.14 -62.02
CA VAL A 42 6.03 6.72 -60.69
C VAL A 42 6.82 5.69 -59.88
N ASP A 43 8.11 5.95 -59.69
CA ASP A 43 9.09 5.09 -59.02
C ASP A 43 9.39 5.51 -57.57
N THR A 44 8.67 6.54 -57.10
CA THR A 44 8.79 7.20 -55.80
C THR A 44 7.46 7.22 -55.05
N GLY A 45 7.53 7.35 -53.73
CA GLY A 45 6.42 7.66 -52.83
C GLY A 45 6.91 8.56 -51.70
N THR A 46 6.00 9.02 -50.85
CA THR A 46 6.33 9.98 -49.79
C THR A 46 6.20 9.32 -48.42
N ILE A 47 7.17 9.51 -47.52
CA ILE A 47 7.01 9.22 -46.10
C ILE A 47 6.60 10.52 -45.41
N SER A 48 5.49 10.48 -44.68
CA SER A 48 4.96 11.56 -43.86
C SER A 48 5.24 11.25 -42.41
N VAL A 49 6.26 11.90 -41.83
CA VAL A 49 6.72 11.63 -40.47
C VAL A 49 6.22 12.74 -39.56
N THR A 50 5.47 12.40 -38.53
CA THR A 50 5.14 13.31 -37.43
C THR A 50 5.97 12.94 -36.20
N VAL A 51 6.75 13.88 -35.70
CA VAL A 51 7.57 13.74 -34.49
C VAL A 51 6.92 14.53 -33.35
N SER A 52 6.68 13.85 -32.24
CA SER A 52 6.06 14.43 -31.06
C SER A 52 6.84 14.17 -29.77
N PHE A 53 6.58 14.99 -28.76
CA PHE A 53 7.01 14.77 -27.38
C PHE A 53 5.87 15.18 -26.44
N SER A 54 5.46 14.29 -25.52
CA SER A 54 4.35 14.53 -24.59
C SER A 54 3.04 15.01 -25.24
N GLY A 55 2.77 14.58 -26.48
CA GLY A 55 1.60 15.01 -27.28
C GLY A 55 1.77 16.35 -28.01
N GLY A 56 2.84 17.11 -27.74
CA GLY A 56 3.21 18.31 -28.48
C GLY A 56 4.07 17.99 -29.71
N ALA A 57 4.02 18.88 -30.71
CA ALA A 57 4.85 18.82 -31.92
C ALA A 57 6.32 19.14 -31.62
N VAL A 58 7.26 18.47 -32.33
CA VAL A 58 8.70 18.72 -32.22
C VAL A 58 9.25 19.31 -33.51
N GLU A 59 9.56 20.61 -33.50
CA GLU A 59 10.26 21.31 -34.60
C GLU A 59 11.77 21.00 -34.59
N GLY A 60 12.39 20.88 -35.77
CA GLY A 60 13.83 20.75 -35.93
C GLY A 60 14.42 19.36 -35.62
N ALA A 61 13.59 18.31 -35.52
CA ALA A 61 14.08 16.94 -35.42
C ALA A 61 14.51 16.43 -36.80
N THR A 62 15.77 16.00 -36.92
CA THR A 62 16.34 15.49 -38.17
C THR A 62 15.85 14.07 -38.43
N VAL A 63 15.03 13.90 -39.47
CA VAL A 63 14.52 12.61 -39.94
C VAL A 63 15.44 12.02 -41.01
N THR A 64 15.62 10.70 -40.97
CA THR A 64 16.50 9.91 -41.85
C THR A 64 15.87 8.54 -42.17
N THR A 65 16.33 7.89 -43.24
CA THR A 65 15.94 6.51 -43.61
C THR A 65 17.13 5.55 -43.64
N ASP A 66 16.91 4.26 -43.43
CA ASP A 66 17.82 3.17 -43.83
C ASP A 66 17.03 2.19 -44.76
N PRO A 67 17.44 1.97 -46.03
CA PRO A 67 18.59 2.56 -46.72
C PRO A 67 18.51 4.08 -46.84
N ALA A 68 19.66 4.74 -46.72
CA ALA A 68 19.76 6.20 -46.74
C ALA A 68 19.40 6.79 -48.11
N THR A 69 18.39 7.66 -48.12
CA THR A 69 17.88 8.34 -49.33
C THR A 69 17.98 9.86 -49.21
N VAL A 70 17.34 10.42 -48.18
CA VAL A 70 17.28 11.85 -47.88
C VAL A 70 17.25 12.07 -46.36
N SER A 71 17.55 13.29 -45.93
CA SER A 71 17.36 13.73 -44.55
C SER A 71 16.67 15.09 -44.54
N VAL A 72 15.68 15.24 -43.66
CA VAL A 72 14.76 16.39 -43.59
C VAL A 72 14.48 16.69 -42.13
N ASP A 73 14.57 17.96 -41.73
CA ASP A 73 14.18 18.40 -40.39
C ASP A 73 12.66 18.66 -40.32
N THR A 74 12.03 18.36 -39.18
CA THR A 74 10.61 18.65 -38.96
C THR A 74 10.30 20.14 -38.87
N ASP A 75 9.12 20.53 -39.33
CA ASP A 75 8.61 21.90 -39.24
C ASP A 75 7.95 22.23 -37.88
N ALA A 76 7.41 23.45 -37.74
CA ALA A 76 6.70 23.93 -36.54
C ALA A 76 5.43 23.13 -36.17
N THR A 77 4.95 22.23 -37.04
CA THR A 77 3.86 21.28 -36.73
C THR A 77 4.37 19.89 -36.36
N GLY A 78 5.70 19.70 -36.31
CA GLY A 78 6.36 18.44 -36.01
C GLY A 78 6.44 17.51 -37.22
N THR A 79 6.12 17.98 -38.42
CA THR A 79 6.02 17.15 -39.62
C THR A 79 7.24 17.28 -40.52
N ALA A 80 7.72 16.16 -41.07
CA ALA A 80 8.71 16.10 -42.14
C ALA A 80 8.16 15.22 -43.29
N LEU A 81 8.37 15.66 -44.52
CA LEU A 81 8.00 14.90 -45.73
C LEU A 81 9.27 14.45 -46.48
N LEU A 82 9.38 13.16 -46.76
CA LEU A 82 10.53 12.56 -47.43
C LEU A 82 10.05 11.86 -48.72
N ASP A 83 10.39 12.41 -49.88
CA ASP A 83 10.17 11.73 -51.17
C ASP A 83 11.29 10.71 -51.40
N VAL A 84 10.93 9.43 -51.45
CA VAL A 84 11.86 8.30 -51.50
C VAL A 84 11.46 7.29 -52.58
N PRO A 85 12.41 6.51 -53.14
CA PRO A 85 12.07 5.40 -54.05
C PRO A 85 11.12 4.39 -53.41
N ILE A 86 10.32 3.68 -54.20
CA ILE A 86 9.51 2.56 -53.71
C ILE A 86 10.38 1.50 -53.01
N GLY A 87 9.96 1.04 -51.83
CA GLY A 87 10.82 0.21 -50.99
C GLY A 87 10.30 0.01 -49.57
N VAL A 88 11.18 -0.50 -48.71
CA VAL A 88 10.96 -0.67 -47.27
C VAL A 88 12.10 0.02 -46.55
N TYR A 89 11.77 0.83 -45.53
CA TYR A 89 12.71 1.67 -44.81
C TYR A 89 12.56 1.52 -43.30
N ASP A 90 13.67 1.65 -42.58
CA ASP A 90 13.64 2.04 -41.17
C ASP A 90 13.76 3.57 -41.10
N VAL A 91 12.85 4.23 -40.40
CA VAL A 91 12.74 5.70 -40.34
C VAL A 91 13.12 6.17 -38.96
N THR A 92 14.15 7.02 -38.85
CA THR A 92 14.68 7.52 -37.57
C THR A 92 14.65 9.03 -37.50
N ALA A 93 13.98 9.57 -36.47
CA ALA A 93 14.03 10.98 -36.09
C ALA A 93 15.05 11.19 -34.96
N THR A 94 15.87 12.23 -35.07
CA THR A 94 16.89 12.59 -34.08
C THR A 94 16.75 14.06 -33.66
N ILE A 95 16.64 14.34 -32.35
CA ILE A 95 16.68 15.70 -31.79
C ILE A 95 17.62 15.73 -30.59
N SER A 96 18.57 16.67 -30.54
CA SER A 96 19.52 16.84 -29.43
C SER A 96 20.25 15.57 -28.96
N GLY A 97 20.42 14.58 -29.85
CA GLY A 97 21.06 13.28 -29.55
C GLY A 97 20.10 12.16 -29.12
N ILE A 98 18.80 12.44 -28.99
CA ILE A 98 17.73 11.48 -28.72
C ILE A 98 17.15 10.98 -30.03
N THR A 99 16.95 9.67 -30.15
CA THR A 99 16.48 9.00 -31.37
C THR A 99 15.18 8.24 -31.13
N ALA A 100 14.22 8.39 -32.04
CA ALA A 100 13.06 7.52 -32.16
C ALA A 100 13.06 6.86 -33.55
N THR A 101 12.77 5.56 -33.62
CA THR A 101 12.85 4.78 -34.87
C THR A 101 11.60 3.91 -35.05
N GLU A 102 11.04 3.91 -36.25
CA GLU A 102 10.02 2.95 -36.70
C GLU A 102 10.61 2.11 -37.84
N SER A 103 10.57 0.78 -37.69
CA SER A 103 11.15 -0.16 -38.66
C SER A 103 10.10 -0.71 -39.62
N LEU A 104 10.54 -1.12 -40.82
CA LEU A 104 9.72 -1.76 -41.86
C LEU A 104 8.59 -0.88 -42.43
N VAL A 105 8.81 0.43 -42.55
CA VAL A 105 7.91 1.37 -43.22
C VAL A 105 7.88 1.07 -44.72
N ASN A 106 6.72 0.66 -45.24
CA ASN A 106 6.55 0.29 -46.65
C ASN A 106 6.15 1.51 -47.47
N VAL A 107 6.82 1.78 -48.60
CA VAL A 107 6.54 2.91 -49.51
C VAL A 107 6.20 2.39 -50.90
N ALA A 108 5.07 2.87 -51.44
CA ALA A 108 4.52 2.45 -52.73
C ALA A 108 4.35 3.65 -53.69
N ALA A 109 4.32 3.35 -54.99
CA ALA A 109 4.33 4.33 -56.07
C ALA A 109 3.19 5.37 -55.95
N GLY A 110 3.55 6.64 -55.76
CA GLY A 110 2.61 7.76 -55.67
C GLY A 110 1.70 7.74 -54.45
N LEU A 111 2.01 6.94 -53.42
CA LEU A 111 1.29 6.91 -52.15
C LEU A 111 2.12 7.55 -51.03
N THR A 112 1.42 8.00 -50.00
CA THR A 112 2.02 8.49 -48.75
C THR A 112 1.93 7.40 -47.68
N SER A 113 3.02 7.20 -46.95
CA SER A 113 3.07 6.34 -45.77
C SER A 113 3.27 7.20 -44.52
N ASP A 114 2.27 7.24 -43.65
CA ASP A 114 2.32 8.01 -42.40
C ASP A 114 3.04 7.22 -41.29
N VAL A 115 3.93 7.93 -40.58
CA VAL A 115 4.84 7.41 -39.54
C VAL A 115 4.74 8.36 -38.33
N SER A 116 4.55 7.81 -37.13
CA SER A 116 4.36 8.61 -35.91
C SER A 116 5.41 8.26 -34.87
N LEU A 117 6.41 9.13 -34.73
CA LEU A 117 7.54 8.93 -33.82
C LEU A 117 7.36 9.81 -32.58
N THR A 118 7.47 9.21 -31.39
CA THR A 118 7.55 9.98 -30.14
C THR A 118 8.99 9.94 -29.63
N VAL A 119 9.64 11.09 -29.55
CA VAL A 119 11.00 11.22 -28.98
C VAL A 119 10.91 11.39 -27.47
N SER A 120 11.77 10.69 -26.73
CA SER A 120 11.82 10.71 -25.27
C SER A 120 12.57 11.94 -24.73
N GLY A 121 11.97 13.12 -24.97
CA GLY A 121 12.11 14.33 -24.15
C GLY A 121 13.31 15.24 -24.43
N ILE A 122 13.02 16.44 -24.93
CA ILE A 122 14.03 17.49 -25.15
C ILE A 122 14.41 18.09 -23.79
N PRO A 123 15.71 18.11 -23.40
CA PRO A 123 16.12 18.75 -22.15
C PRO A 123 15.81 20.25 -22.14
N GLY A 124 15.36 20.78 -21.02
CA GLY A 124 15.09 22.21 -20.84
C GLY A 124 14.88 22.63 -19.40
N MET A 125 14.31 23.82 -19.22
CA MET A 125 14.22 24.49 -17.92
C MET A 125 12.91 24.17 -17.19
N VAL A 126 13.00 23.84 -15.91
CA VAL A 126 11.89 23.84 -14.94
C VAL A 126 12.14 24.98 -13.94
N THR A 127 11.08 25.67 -13.55
CA THR A 127 11.15 26.77 -12.57
C THR A 127 10.22 26.50 -11.40
N GLY A 128 10.41 27.19 -10.28
CA GLY A 128 9.54 26.99 -9.14
C GLY A 128 9.94 27.71 -7.87
N THR A 129 9.25 27.36 -6.78
CA THR A 129 9.48 27.89 -5.43
C THR A 129 9.49 26.78 -4.38
N VAL A 130 10.40 26.86 -3.41
CA VAL A 130 10.44 26.00 -2.22
C VAL A 130 10.00 26.81 -0.99
N LEU A 131 8.99 26.28 -0.29
CA LEU A 131 8.37 26.87 0.90
C LEU A 131 8.52 25.95 2.11
N ALA A 132 8.54 26.54 3.30
CA ALA A 132 8.42 25.86 4.57
C ALA A 132 6.92 25.61 4.92
N PRO A 133 6.60 24.74 5.89
CA PRO A 133 5.22 24.45 6.32
C PRO A 133 4.37 25.67 6.69
N ASP A 134 4.99 26.75 7.18
CA ASP A 134 4.32 28.01 7.52
C ASP A 134 4.07 28.94 6.30
N GLY A 135 4.48 28.51 5.10
CA GLY A 135 4.38 29.27 3.85
C GLY A 135 5.53 30.27 3.63
N THR A 136 6.56 30.30 4.49
CA THR A 136 7.74 31.15 4.26
C THR A 136 8.66 30.57 3.19
N ALA A 137 9.41 31.44 2.52
CA ALA A 137 10.36 31.06 1.48
C ALA A 137 11.63 30.43 2.09
N VAL A 138 12.08 29.31 1.52
CA VAL A 138 13.31 28.63 1.96
C VAL A 138 14.49 29.07 1.09
N GLU A 139 15.36 29.92 1.62
CA GLU A 139 16.62 30.31 0.96
C GLU A 139 17.69 29.21 1.08
N GLY A 140 18.37 28.87 -0.01
CA GLY A 140 19.50 27.96 -0.01
C GLY A 140 19.17 26.47 0.06
N ALA A 141 17.89 26.07 -0.06
CA ALA A 141 17.52 24.68 -0.34
C ALA A 141 18.06 24.28 -1.72
N VAL A 142 18.62 23.08 -1.84
CA VAL A 142 19.22 22.55 -3.07
C VAL A 142 18.19 21.69 -3.80
N VAL A 143 17.91 22.05 -5.05
CA VAL A 143 17.03 21.32 -5.96
C VAL A 143 17.88 20.54 -6.96
N SER A 144 17.60 19.24 -7.07
CA SER A 144 18.38 18.27 -7.84
C SER A 144 17.46 17.42 -8.72
N ALA A 145 17.88 17.18 -9.97
CA ALA A 145 17.21 16.28 -10.91
C ALA A 145 18.26 15.41 -11.64
N PRO A 146 17.97 14.13 -11.93
CA PRO A 146 18.87 13.27 -12.70
C PRO A 146 19.35 13.92 -14.01
N GLY A 147 20.66 13.86 -14.25
CA GLY A 147 21.28 14.45 -15.46
C GLY A 147 21.40 15.98 -15.47
N SER A 148 20.76 16.69 -14.53
CA SER A 148 20.84 18.14 -14.38
C SER A 148 21.94 18.56 -13.41
N ALA A 149 22.31 19.85 -13.41
CA ALA A 149 23.17 20.42 -12.37
C ALA A 149 22.33 20.94 -11.20
N ASP A 150 22.75 20.65 -9.98
CA ASP A 150 22.07 21.11 -8.76
C ASP A 150 22.00 22.64 -8.69
N VAL A 151 20.86 23.16 -8.25
CA VAL A 151 20.63 24.61 -8.09
C VAL A 151 20.18 24.94 -6.67
N ALA A 152 20.67 26.04 -6.11
CA ALA A 152 20.20 26.56 -4.83
C ALA A 152 19.09 27.59 -5.06
N THR A 153 18.08 27.55 -4.19
CA THR A 153 17.00 28.54 -4.11
C THR A 153 17.49 29.90 -3.61
N ASP A 154 16.88 30.98 -4.11
CA ASP A 154 17.18 32.35 -3.70
C ASP A 154 16.41 32.79 -2.43
N ALA A 155 16.59 34.06 -2.01
CA ALA A 155 15.91 34.64 -0.85
C ALA A 155 14.37 34.74 -0.95
N THR A 156 13.79 34.41 -2.12
CA THR A 156 12.34 34.27 -2.33
C THR A 156 11.91 32.80 -2.45
N GLY A 157 12.84 31.86 -2.21
CA GLY A 157 12.63 30.42 -2.37
C GLY A 157 12.63 29.98 -3.83
N ALA A 158 12.91 30.88 -4.78
CA ALA A 158 12.77 30.60 -6.20
C ALA A 158 13.98 29.83 -6.76
N PHE A 159 13.73 28.92 -7.71
CA PHE A 159 14.76 28.20 -8.45
C PHE A 159 14.45 28.15 -9.95
N ALA A 160 15.49 27.90 -10.74
CA ALA A 160 15.42 27.54 -12.15
C ALA A 160 16.48 26.47 -12.42
N ILE A 161 16.05 25.23 -12.69
CA ILE A 161 16.92 24.08 -13.00
C ILE A 161 16.81 23.78 -14.50
N ASP A 162 17.94 23.57 -15.15
CA ASP A 162 18.05 23.38 -16.61
C ASP A 162 18.54 21.97 -16.94
N SER A 163 18.32 21.54 -18.19
CA SER A 163 18.57 20.17 -18.70
C SER A 163 17.66 19.07 -18.10
N VAL A 164 16.50 19.45 -17.55
CA VAL A 164 15.45 18.50 -17.12
C VAL A 164 14.72 17.96 -18.34
N VAL A 165 14.42 16.65 -18.36
CA VAL A 165 13.77 15.96 -19.49
C VAL A 165 12.33 15.55 -19.17
N SER A 166 12.16 14.64 -18.21
CA SER A 166 10.88 14.21 -17.63
C SER A 166 11.23 13.44 -16.35
N GLU A 167 11.43 14.16 -15.25
CA GLU A 167 12.12 13.63 -14.05
C GLU A 167 11.43 14.07 -12.77
N PHE A 168 11.68 13.41 -11.65
CA PHE A 168 11.28 13.92 -10.33
C PHE A 168 12.34 14.88 -9.80
N LEU A 169 11.93 16.03 -9.25
CA LEU A 169 12.85 16.89 -8.50
C LEU A 169 12.99 16.34 -7.08
N SER A 170 14.20 16.40 -6.54
CA SER A 170 14.50 16.15 -5.14
C SER A 170 15.04 17.43 -4.49
N ILE A 171 14.70 17.65 -3.24
CA ILE A 171 14.98 18.90 -2.52
C ILE A 171 15.66 18.57 -1.20
N THR A 172 16.91 19.01 -1.08
CA THR A 172 17.67 18.95 0.17
C THR A 172 17.54 20.29 0.90
N PRO A 173 17.02 20.31 2.13
CA PRO A 173 16.86 21.55 2.90
C PRO A 173 18.21 22.19 3.28
N PRO A 174 18.24 23.48 3.64
CA PRO A 174 19.46 24.16 4.07
C PRO A 174 20.06 23.47 5.31
N ALA A 175 21.39 23.32 5.34
CA ALA A 175 22.08 22.71 6.46
C ALA A 175 21.84 23.48 7.78
N GLY A 176 21.38 22.78 8.81
CA GLY A 176 21.04 23.37 10.11
C GLY A 176 19.64 23.98 10.20
N SER A 177 18.77 23.76 9.20
CA SER A 177 17.32 23.93 9.34
C SER A 177 16.68 22.66 9.92
N ASN A 178 15.49 22.82 10.51
CA ASN A 178 14.68 21.70 11.02
C ASN A 178 13.73 21.12 9.95
N LEU A 179 13.89 21.50 8.67
CA LEU A 179 13.08 21.00 7.57
C LEU A 179 13.57 19.61 7.12
N LEU A 180 12.66 18.77 6.65
CA LEU A 180 12.98 17.46 6.09
C LEU A 180 13.15 17.52 4.56
N PRO A 181 13.89 16.58 3.94
CA PRO A 181 13.92 16.41 2.50
C PRO A 181 12.54 16.15 1.89
N GLY A 182 12.34 16.65 0.68
CA GLY A 182 11.12 16.46 -0.11
C GLY A 182 11.42 16.07 -1.55
N ASP A 183 10.41 15.60 -2.27
CA ASP A 183 10.47 15.38 -3.71
C ASP A 183 9.17 15.79 -4.42
N THR A 184 9.22 16.00 -5.73
CA THR A 184 7.98 16.07 -6.51
C THR A 184 7.34 14.69 -6.55
N ARG A 185 6.04 14.65 -6.27
CA ARG A 185 5.24 13.42 -6.35
C ARG A 185 4.91 13.04 -7.79
N HIS A 186 4.88 14.02 -8.70
CA HIS A 186 4.76 13.85 -10.13
C HIS A 186 6.08 14.18 -10.85
N SER A 187 6.31 13.56 -12.01
CA SER A 187 7.44 13.89 -12.88
C SER A 187 7.22 15.25 -13.55
N VAL A 188 8.23 16.12 -13.55
CA VAL A 188 8.20 17.45 -14.13
C VAL A 188 8.89 17.49 -15.49
N ARG A 189 8.47 18.41 -16.36
CA ARG A 189 8.88 18.54 -17.77
C ARG A 189 9.33 19.98 -18.06
N PRO A 190 10.16 20.20 -19.11
CA PRO A 190 10.52 21.53 -19.57
C PRO A 190 9.31 22.48 -19.70
N GLY A 191 9.40 23.64 -19.07
CA GLY A 191 8.34 24.64 -19.03
C GLY A 191 7.46 24.61 -17.77
N ASP A 192 7.51 23.55 -16.97
CA ASP A 192 6.73 23.46 -15.74
C ASP A 192 7.14 24.52 -14.70
N ILE A 193 6.13 24.97 -13.95
CA ILE A 193 6.28 25.89 -12.81
C ILE A 193 5.76 25.17 -11.56
N VAL A 194 6.67 24.86 -10.64
CA VAL A 194 6.40 23.94 -9.52
C VAL A 194 6.49 24.68 -8.19
N SER A 195 5.46 24.61 -7.35
CA SER A 195 5.53 25.05 -5.95
C SER A 195 5.63 23.83 -5.04
N MET A 196 6.61 23.81 -4.15
CA MET A 196 6.89 22.67 -3.26
C MET A 196 6.97 23.16 -1.82
N THR A 197 6.24 22.51 -0.93
CA THR A 197 6.33 22.71 0.52
C THR A 197 7.14 21.56 1.11
N LEU A 198 8.19 21.87 1.87
CA LEU A 198 8.93 20.88 2.65
C LEU A 198 8.20 20.59 3.97
N SER A 199 8.36 19.38 4.50
CA SER A 199 7.90 19.05 5.85
C SER A 199 8.79 19.72 6.89
N GLY A 200 8.18 20.10 8.02
CA GLY A 200 8.92 20.36 9.25
C GLY A 200 9.47 19.05 9.82
N GLY A 201 10.29 19.17 10.85
CA GLY A 201 10.97 18.05 11.49
C GLY A 201 11.18 18.32 12.98
N PRO A 202 11.17 17.26 13.82
CA PRO A 202 11.48 17.40 15.24
C PRO A 202 12.96 17.77 15.43
N GLU A 203 13.26 18.57 16.45
CA GLU A 203 14.64 18.75 16.91
C GLU A 203 15.15 17.46 17.56
N SER A 204 16.46 17.22 17.58
CA SER A 204 17.05 15.96 18.08
C SER A 204 16.76 15.63 19.54
N ASP A 205 16.41 16.63 20.36
CA ASP A 205 16.01 16.50 21.76
C ASP A 205 14.48 16.59 21.97
N ALA A 206 13.69 16.58 20.90
CA ALA A 206 12.25 16.58 20.98
C ALA A 206 11.71 15.25 21.56
N ILE A 207 10.75 15.37 22.48
CA ILE A 207 10.10 14.25 23.17
C ILE A 207 8.65 14.08 22.72
N PHE A 208 8.17 12.85 22.82
CA PHE A 208 6.77 12.51 22.64
C PHE A 208 5.93 13.11 23.79
N LEU A 209 4.76 13.65 23.45
CA LEU A 209 3.80 14.28 24.38
C LEU A 209 2.53 13.44 24.60
N GLY A 210 2.23 12.53 23.67
CA GLY A 210 0.99 11.76 23.63
C GLY A 210 -0.15 12.50 22.93
N SER A 211 -1.08 11.74 22.34
CA SER A 211 -2.19 12.30 21.55
C SER A 211 -3.11 13.21 22.37
N ASP A 212 -3.27 12.95 23.67
CA ASP A 212 -4.13 13.77 24.54
C ASP A 212 -3.64 15.22 24.67
N VAL A 213 -2.34 15.48 24.51
CA VAL A 213 -1.80 16.85 24.43
C VAL A 213 -2.09 17.47 23.07
N CYS A 214 -1.94 16.69 21.99
CA CYS A 214 -2.24 17.14 20.63
C CYS A 214 -3.71 17.55 20.48
N LEU A 215 -4.62 16.78 21.06
CA LEU A 215 -6.07 17.00 21.05
C LEU A 215 -6.53 18.29 21.75
N ILE A 216 -5.69 18.92 22.58
CA ILE A 216 -5.98 20.23 23.21
C ILE A 216 -6.09 21.32 22.13
N CYS A 217 -5.28 21.23 21.07
CA CYS A 217 -5.25 22.20 19.97
C CYS A 217 -5.89 21.64 18.69
N HIS A 218 -5.62 20.37 18.36
CA HIS A 218 -6.15 19.69 17.18
C HIS A 218 -7.43 18.92 17.52
N SER A 219 -8.57 19.61 17.43
CA SER A 219 -9.90 19.04 17.73
C SER A 219 -10.86 19.19 16.54
N GLY A 220 -11.96 18.43 16.56
CA GLY A 220 -12.95 18.38 15.47
C GLY A 220 -12.65 17.29 14.43
N GLY A 221 -13.20 17.44 13.23
CA GLY A 221 -13.49 16.33 12.31
C GLY A 221 -12.39 15.30 12.04
N LEU A 222 -11.12 15.71 11.89
CA LEU A 222 -10.00 14.76 11.71
C LEU A 222 -9.61 14.03 13.00
N ALA A 223 -9.68 14.70 14.15
CA ALA A 223 -9.45 14.08 15.45
C ALA A 223 -10.60 13.14 15.81
N ASP A 224 -11.84 13.57 15.62
CA ASP A 224 -13.05 12.76 15.84
C ASP A 224 -13.03 11.49 14.98
N ALA A 225 -12.57 11.60 13.74
CA ALA A 225 -12.37 10.49 12.83
C ALA A 225 -11.20 9.56 13.20
N TRP A 226 -10.07 10.10 13.67
CA TRP A 226 -8.98 9.26 14.16
C TRP A 226 -9.45 8.45 15.38
N MET A 227 -10.24 9.04 16.28
CA MET A 227 -10.87 8.33 17.41
C MET A 227 -11.91 7.27 17.00
N SER A 228 -12.46 7.33 15.78
CA SER A 228 -13.27 6.22 15.22
C SER A 228 -12.40 5.13 14.56
N SER A 229 -11.17 5.45 14.16
CA SER A 229 -10.30 4.55 13.42
C SER A 229 -9.74 3.37 14.24
N GLY A 230 -9.31 2.33 13.52
CA GLY A 230 -8.53 1.22 14.11
C GLY A 230 -7.17 1.61 14.69
N HIS A 231 -6.62 2.81 14.38
CA HIS A 231 -5.37 3.30 14.97
C HIS A 231 -5.55 3.83 16.39
N TYR A 232 -6.74 4.36 16.71
CA TYR A 232 -7.11 4.66 18.10
C TYR A 232 -7.40 3.38 18.89
N ARG A 233 -8.10 2.41 18.27
CA ARG A 233 -8.65 1.21 18.92
C ARG A 233 -7.71 0.01 18.81
N VAL A 234 -6.59 0.05 19.56
CA VAL A 234 -5.51 -0.96 19.45
C VAL A 234 -5.37 -1.80 20.73
N VAL A 235 -4.94 -1.19 21.84
CA VAL A 235 -4.95 -1.82 23.18
C VAL A 235 -5.32 -0.75 24.21
N GLU A 236 -6.60 -0.64 24.55
CA GLU A 236 -7.01 0.23 25.64
C GLU A 236 -6.85 -0.51 26.98
N ARG A 237 -5.78 -0.18 27.72
CA ARG A 237 -5.42 -0.82 29.01
C ARG A 237 -6.47 -0.59 30.12
N SER A 238 -7.47 0.27 29.88
CA SER A 238 -8.61 0.60 30.75
C SER A 238 -9.94 -0.06 30.33
N LEU A 239 -9.99 -0.77 29.20
CA LEU A 239 -11.18 -1.49 28.74
C LEU A 239 -10.92 -3.00 28.75
N VAL A 240 -11.55 -3.70 29.69
CA VAL A 240 -11.67 -5.18 29.67
C VAL A 240 -12.84 -5.62 28.79
N GLU A 241 -13.17 -4.85 27.75
CA GLU A 241 -14.21 -5.24 26.80
C GLU A 241 -13.65 -6.24 25.77
N MET A 242 -14.36 -7.36 25.61
CA MET A 242 -14.21 -8.27 24.47
C MET A 242 -15.55 -8.40 23.77
N ASP A 243 -15.54 -8.77 22.49
CA ASP A 243 -16.76 -9.16 21.78
C ASP A 243 -17.45 -10.34 22.51
N PRO A 244 -18.64 -10.13 23.13
CA PRO A 244 -19.35 -11.17 23.86
C PRO A 244 -19.94 -12.25 22.95
N PHE A 245 -20.16 -11.93 21.67
CA PHE A 245 -20.72 -12.78 20.63
C PHE A 245 -19.63 -13.52 19.82
N SER A 246 -18.36 -13.26 20.13
CA SER A 246 -17.26 -14.13 19.69
C SER A 246 -17.23 -15.44 20.43
N PHE A 247 -17.61 -15.45 21.71
CA PHE A 247 -17.93 -16.71 22.37
C PHE A 247 -19.19 -17.36 21.77
N PRO A 248 -19.25 -18.70 21.64
CA PRO A 248 -20.51 -19.37 21.30
C PRO A 248 -21.57 -19.02 22.35
N ALA A 249 -22.71 -18.50 21.90
CA ALA A 249 -23.81 -18.11 22.77
C ALA A 249 -24.39 -19.34 23.50
N ASP A 250 -24.08 -19.49 24.79
CA ASP A 250 -24.60 -20.57 25.63
C ASP A 250 -25.83 -20.10 26.44
N PRO A 251 -26.90 -20.92 26.60
CA PRO A 251 -28.23 -20.42 26.90
C PRO A 251 -28.51 -20.32 28.41
N GLY A 252 -27.69 -19.57 29.14
CA GLY A 252 -27.77 -19.45 30.59
C GLY A 252 -27.15 -18.16 31.15
N ALA A 253 -27.86 -17.04 31.05
CA ALA A 253 -27.46 -15.80 31.75
C ALA A 253 -27.55 -15.95 33.27
N GLY A 254 -26.49 -15.52 33.99
CA GLY A 254 -26.53 -15.30 35.45
C GLY A 254 -25.71 -16.24 36.36
N ASN A 255 -24.59 -16.80 35.88
CA ASN A 255 -23.45 -17.21 36.70
C ASN A 255 -22.15 -17.15 35.87
N CYS A 256 -20.99 -16.83 36.46
CA CYS A 256 -19.69 -17.03 35.82
C CYS A 256 -19.58 -18.46 35.24
N SER A 257 -19.18 -18.58 33.98
CA SER A 257 -19.16 -19.88 33.31
C SER A 257 -17.95 -20.71 33.76
N GLY A 258 -18.07 -22.04 33.69
CA GLY A 258 -17.03 -22.94 34.20
C GLY A 258 -15.69 -22.78 33.46
N TRP A 259 -14.58 -23.04 34.17
CA TRP A 259 -13.24 -22.93 33.60
C TRP A 259 -13.04 -23.76 32.33
N ILE A 260 -12.43 -23.14 31.32
CA ILE A 260 -11.88 -23.81 30.16
C ILE A 260 -10.39 -24.07 30.45
N ASP A 261 -10.00 -25.35 30.46
CA ASP A 261 -8.60 -25.74 30.47
C ASP A 261 -7.97 -25.32 29.15
N THR A 262 -7.01 -24.37 29.20
CA THR A 262 -6.35 -23.88 27.99
C THR A 262 -5.10 -24.67 27.64
N GLY A 263 -4.68 -25.64 28.48
CA GLY A 263 -3.39 -26.34 28.57
C GLY A 263 -2.82 -26.95 27.28
N VAL A 264 -2.59 -26.08 26.29
CA VAL A 264 -2.37 -26.36 24.87
C VAL A 264 -3.46 -27.26 24.27
N LEU A 265 -4.72 -26.79 24.29
CA LEU A 265 -5.88 -27.28 23.50
C LEU A 265 -5.83 -28.80 23.19
N SER A 266 -6.34 -29.64 24.11
CA SER A 266 -6.16 -31.10 24.07
C SER A 266 -6.57 -31.76 22.73
N ASN A 267 -5.58 -31.91 21.84
CA ASN A 267 -5.65 -32.41 20.46
C ASN A 267 -6.38 -31.49 19.46
N ILE A 268 -5.62 -30.69 18.70
CA ILE A 268 -6.03 -30.26 17.35
C ILE A 268 -6.20 -31.53 16.48
N PRO A 269 -7.32 -31.74 15.78
CA PRO A 269 -7.50 -32.90 14.90
C PRO A 269 -6.46 -32.93 13.77
N GLY A 270 -5.48 -33.82 13.87
CA GLY A 270 -4.45 -34.04 12.84
C GLY A 270 -3.01 -33.73 13.26
N GLU A 271 -2.82 -32.90 14.29
CA GLU A 271 -1.51 -32.73 14.92
C GLU A 271 -1.32 -33.82 15.99
N PRO A 272 -0.20 -34.58 15.97
CA PRO A 272 0.02 -35.62 16.97
C PRO A 272 0.21 -34.99 18.35
N SER A 273 -0.53 -35.46 19.35
CA SER A 273 -0.28 -35.10 20.75
C SER A 273 1.13 -35.51 21.15
N VAL A 274 2.03 -34.52 21.25
CA VAL A 274 3.42 -34.72 21.66
C VAL A 274 3.45 -34.99 23.16
N LYS A 275 3.34 -36.27 23.52
CA LYS A 275 3.51 -36.73 24.90
C LYS A 275 4.85 -36.27 25.47
N GLY A 276 4.85 -35.37 26.45
CA GLY A 276 5.95 -35.35 27.43
C GLY A 276 6.34 -34.04 28.14
N GLN A 277 5.79 -32.86 27.85
CA GLN A 277 6.20 -31.62 28.54
C GLN A 277 5.02 -30.70 28.91
N GLU A 278 5.30 -29.78 29.83
CA GLU A 278 4.34 -29.21 30.79
C GLU A 278 3.43 -28.13 30.21
N SER A 279 2.11 -28.34 30.32
CA SER A 279 1.18 -27.24 30.50
C SER A 279 1.36 -26.71 31.92
N HIS A 280 1.78 -25.45 32.09
CA HIS A 280 1.90 -24.79 33.40
C HIS A 280 0.53 -24.43 34.00
N GLY A 281 -0.40 -25.39 34.02
CA GLY A 281 -1.71 -25.26 34.68
C GLY A 281 -2.49 -24.01 34.29
N THR A 282 -2.47 -23.61 33.01
CA THR A 282 -3.09 -22.34 32.57
C THR A 282 -4.56 -22.57 32.19
N TYR A 283 -5.47 -21.94 32.91
CA TYR A 283 -6.92 -22.00 32.70
C TYR A 283 -7.45 -20.60 32.35
N ILE A 284 -8.55 -20.53 31.61
CA ILE A 284 -9.30 -19.26 31.39
C ILE A 284 -10.76 -19.47 31.76
N ARG A 285 -11.34 -18.48 32.44
CA ARG A 285 -12.79 -18.36 32.60
C ARG A 285 -13.29 -17.02 32.09
N THR A 286 -14.61 -16.97 31.85
CA THR A 286 -15.37 -15.75 31.61
C THR A 286 -16.35 -15.57 32.77
N CYS A 287 -16.53 -14.34 33.24
CA CYS A 287 -17.64 -14.02 34.14
C CYS A 287 -18.62 -13.04 33.49
N ASN A 288 -19.85 -13.53 33.27
CA ASN A 288 -20.95 -12.77 32.66
C ASN A 288 -21.83 -12.01 33.66
N ASP A 289 -21.52 -12.08 34.96
CA ASP A 289 -22.31 -11.42 36.02
C ASP A 289 -21.83 -9.98 36.33
N ASP A 290 -20.72 -9.58 35.71
CA ASP A 290 -20.14 -8.25 35.80
C ASP A 290 -20.62 -7.41 34.59
N PRO A 291 -21.08 -6.16 34.77
CA PRO A 291 -21.43 -5.28 33.65
C PRO A 291 -20.29 -5.08 32.64
N ASP A 292 -19.03 -5.28 33.06
CA ASP A 292 -17.83 -5.05 32.25
C ASP A 292 -17.22 -6.35 31.68
N LEU A 293 -17.93 -7.49 31.71
CA LEU A 293 -17.60 -8.78 31.06
C LEU A 293 -16.12 -9.22 31.12
N ARG A 294 -15.63 -9.49 32.34
CA ARG A 294 -14.21 -9.80 32.55
C ARG A 294 -13.82 -11.26 32.24
N TYR A 295 -12.64 -11.38 31.64
CA TYR A 295 -11.94 -12.62 31.37
C TYR A 295 -10.75 -12.72 32.31
N GLU A 296 -10.51 -13.92 32.84
CA GLU A 296 -9.47 -14.15 33.85
C GLU A 296 -8.67 -15.41 33.50
N VAL A 297 -7.35 -15.30 33.59
CA VAL A 297 -6.42 -16.44 33.57
C VAL A 297 -6.19 -16.91 34.99
N LEU A 298 -6.14 -18.22 35.17
CA LEU A 298 -5.66 -18.87 36.38
C LEU A 298 -4.38 -19.65 36.07
N PHE A 299 -3.38 -19.50 36.94
CA PHE A 299 -2.18 -20.34 36.96
C PHE A 299 -2.26 -21.29 38.16
N ASP A 300 -2.47 -22.57 37.89
CA ASP A 300 -2.50 -23.63 38.90
C ASP A 300 -1.06 -23.96 39.32
N GLU A 301 -0.64 -23.39 40.46
CA GLU A 301 0.68 -23.63 41.06
C GLU A 301 0.77 -25.00 41.75
N THR A 302 -0.37 -25.70 41.92
CA THR A 302 -0.49 -26.88 42.79
C THR A 302 -0.68 -28.20 42.04
N GLY A 303 -1.04 -28.14 40.75
CA GLY A 303 -1.35 -29.27 39.88
C GLY A 303 -2.71 -29.93 40.19
N ASN A 304 -3.60 -29.24 40.90
CA ASN A 304 -4.89 -29.78 41.35
C ASN A 304 -6.09 -29.35 40.47
N GLY A 305 -5.84 -28.53 39.44
CA GLY A 305 -6.87 -27.93 38.60
C GLY A 305 -7.54 -26.70 39.24
N PRO A 306 -8.41 -25.99 38.50
CA PRO A 306 -8.75 -24.58 38.74
C PRO A 306 -9.79 -24.38 39.85
N SER A 307 -9.49 -24.89 41.04
CA SER A 307 -10.40 -24.90 42.19
C SER A 307 -9.71 -24.67 43.53
N ASP A 308 -8.40 -24.40 43.56
CA ASP A 308 -7.72 -23.99 44.78
C ASP A 308 -7.86 -22.48 45.01
N LEU A 309 -7.84 -22.07 46.27
CA LEU A 309 -7.87 -20.67 46.69
C LEU A 309 -6.47 -20.04 46.72
N SER A 310 -5.43 -20.83 46.47
CA SER A 310 -4.05 -20.35 46.33
C SER A 310 -3.64 -19.99 44.89
N ASP A 311 -4.46 -20.32 43.89
CA ASP A 311 -4.09 -20.14 42.49
C ASP A 311 -4.06 -18.65 42.10
N LEU A 312 -3.06 -18.26 41.30
CA LEU A 312 -2.94 -16.88 40.80
C LEU A 312 -3.99 -16.63 39.72
N VAL A 313 -4.94 -15.74 40.01
CA VAL A 313 -5.93 -15.22 39.06
C VAL A 313 -5.52 -13.83 38.56
N VAL A 314 -5.53 -13.62 37.24
CA VAL A 314 -5.10 -12.37 36.58
C VAL A 314 -6.14 -11.92 35.54
N PRO A 315 -6.51 -10.62 35.48
CA PRO A 315 -7.36 -10.09 34.42
C PRO A 315 -6.69 -10.21 33.04
N VAL A 316 -7.51 -10.41 32.01
CA VAL A 316 -7.05 -10.59 30.62
C VAL A 316 -7.50 -9.44 29.73
N TYR A 317 -6.53 -8.78 29.13
CA TYR A 317 -6.70 -7.79 28.08
C TYR A 317 -6.74 -8.46 26.70
N ALA A 318 -7.54 -7.92 25.79
CA ALA A 318 -7.57 -8.33 24.39
C ALA A 318 -6.97 -7.24 23.49
N THR A 319 -6.38 -7.64 22.35
CA THR A 319 -6.11 -6.70 21.25
C THR A 319 -7.41 -6.35 20.53
N TYR A 320 -7.71 -5.06 20.38
CA TYR A 320 -8.62 -4.58 19.35
C TYR A 320 -7.86 -4.46 18.00
N GLY A 321 -8.54 -4.66 16.86
CA GLY A 321 -7.95 -4.38 15.54
C GLY A 321 -8.43 -5.24 14.34
N GLY A 322 -8.95 -4.57 13.31
CA GLY A 322 -9.12 -5.04 11.91
C GLY A 322 -10.54 -5.52 11.51
N PRO A 323 -11.22 -4.95 10.49
CA PRO A 323 -12.70 -5.01 10.27
C PRO A 323 -13.42 -6.37 10.38
N GLY A 324 -14.52 -6.42 11.16
CA GLY A 324 -15.57 -7.43 10.97
C GLY A 324 -16.36 -7.87 12.23
N THR A 325 -17.63 -7.47 12.29
CA THR A 325 -18.68 -8.00 13.17
C THR A 325 -19.87 -8.43 12.32
N GLN A 326 -20.61 -9.47 12.70
CA GLN A 326 -21.84 -9.82 11.96
C GLN A 326 -22.94 -8.80 12.25
N ALA A 327 -23.92 -8.69 11.35
CA ALA A 327 -24.97 -7.67 11.37
C ALA A 327 -25.89 -7.65 12.62
N GLY A 328 -25.70 -8.54 13.60
CA GLY A 328 -26.40 -8.55 14.87
C GLY A 328 -25.81 -7.60 15.94
N GLU A 329 -24.48 -7.41 15.97
CA GLU A 329 -23.80 -6.57 16.97
C GLU A 329 -24.06 -5.07 16.76
N ILE A 330 -24.36 -4.71 15.51
CA ILE A 330 -24.79 -3.36 15.10
C ILE A 330 -25.88 -2.82 16.04
N ALA A 331 -26.84 -3.65 16.48
CA ALA A 331 -27.96 -3.22 17.32
C ALA A 331 -27.55 -2.78 18.73
N VAL A 332 -26.60 -3.47 19.37
CA VAL A 332 -26.18 -3.16 20.76
C VAL A 332 -25.34 -1.88 20.81
N LEU A 333 -24.50 -1.67 19.79
CA LEU A 333 -23.66 -0.49 19.65
C LEU A 333 -24.46 0.71 19.08
N GLN A 334 -25.56 0.47 18.36
CA GLN A 334 -26.51 1.52 17.96
C GLN A 334 -27.25 2.10 19.16
N ASP A 335 -27.64 1.28 20.14
CA ASP A 335 -28.27 1.74 21.39
C ASP A 335 -27.34 2.63 22.25
N ARG A 336 -26.01 2.52 22.07
CA ARG A 336 -25.00 3.44 22.67
C ARG A 336 -24.65 4.65 21.79
N GLY A 337 -24.97 4.61 20.48
CA GLY A 337 -24.63 5.66 19.51
C GLY A 337 -23.25 5.52 18.85
N GLU A 338 -22.62 4.35 18.95
CA GLU A 338 -21.19 4.11 18.66
C GLU A 338 -20.93 3.30 17.37
N ALA A 339 -21.98 2.79 16.72
CA ALA A 339 -21.92 1.71 15.72
C ALA A 339 -21.38 2.03 14.31
N ASN A 340 -20.55 3.06 14.12
CA ASN A 340 -20.18 3.54 12.79
C ASN A 340 -18.78 3.12 12.27
N ASP A 341 -17.94 2.50 13.10
CA ASP A 341 -16.63 1.94 12.69
C ASP A 341 -16.21 0.84 13.69
N ILE A 342 -16.22 -0.44 13.29
CA ILE A 342 -15.83 -1.56 14.16
C ILE A 342 -14.79 -2.45 13.47
N HIS A 343 -13.58 -2.47 14.06
CA HIS A 343 -12.42 -3.17 13.55
C HIS A 343 -11.90 -4.21 14.56
N GLY A 344 -12.22 -5.51 14.46
CA GLY A 344 -11.70 -6.53 15.41
C GLY A 344 -11.60 -8.01 14.99
N ALA A 345 -11.86 -8.37 13.73
CA ALA A 345 -12.03 -9.71 13.17
C ALA A 345 -10.76 -10.56 12.98
N TRP A 346 -10.97 -11.73 12.36
CA TRP A 346 -10.03 -12.83 12.15
C TRP A 346 -9.40 -13.38 13.43
N LYS A 347 -8.56 -12.62 14.13
CA LYS A 347 -7.71 -13.14 15.21
C LYS A 347 -7.51 -12.16 16.37
N GLN A 348 -8.26 -12.35 17.45
CA GLN A 348 -8.00 -11.70 18.74
C GLN A 348 -6.87 -12.42 19.48
N ARG A 349 -5.93 -11.64 20.02
CA ARG A 349 -4.92 -12.11 20.99
C ARG A 349 -5.29 -11.65 22.38
N TYR A 350 -4.89 -12.45 23.35
CA TYR A 350 -5.19 -12.30 24.76
C TYR A 350 -3.86 -12.11 25.50
N MET A 351 -3.83 -11.24 26.50
CA MET A 351 -2.62 -10.94 27.28
C MET A 351 -2.98 -10.47 28.68
N PHE A 352 -2.00 -10.45 29.59
CA PHE A 352 -2.18 -9.85 30.92
C PHE A 352 -1.00 -8.94 31.27
N SER A 353 -1.20 -8.00 32.19
CA SER A 353 -0.16 -7.05 32.60
C SER A 353 0.82 -7.66 33.59
N ILE A 354 2.11 -7.37 33.42
CA ILE A 354 3.14 -7.71 34.39
C ILE A 354 2.89 -7.03 35.75
N ALA A 355 2.22 -5.87 35.79
CA ALA A 355 1.86 -5.18 37.03
C ALA A 355 1.00 -6.03 37.99
N ASP A 356 0.21 -6.97 37.45
CA ASP A 356 -0.70 -7.82 38.22
C ASP A 356 0.02 -9.00 38.91
N LEU A 357 1.27 -9.28 38.54
CA LEU A 357 2.13 -10.33 39.14
C LEU A 357 2.75 -9.95 40.50
N GLY A 358 2.23 -8.89 41.14
CA GLY A 358 2.57 -8.45 42.50
C GLY A 358 4.00 -7.98 42.78
N THR A 359 4.94 -8.18 41.84
CA THR A 359 6.35 -7.72 41.93
C THR A 359 6.50 -6.21 41.73
N CYS A 360 5.46 -5.54 41.22
CA CYS A 360 5.46 -4.12 40.89
C CYS A 360 5.06 -3.23 42.07
N SER A 361 5.75 -2.09 42.22
CA SER A 361 5.42 -1.07 43.22
C SER A 361 4.16 -0.28 42.87
N THR A 362 3.95 -0.02 41.57
CA THR A 362 2.73 0.54 41.00
C THR A 362 1.57 -0.44 41.03
N THR A 363 0.35 0.05 41.13
CA THR A 363 -0.86 -0.73 40.83
C THR A 363 -1.23 -0.53 39.36
N ASN A 364 -1.78 -1.58 38.75
CA ASN A 364 -2.62 -1.48 37.55
C ASN A 364 -3.64 -0.33 37.71
N PRO A 365 -3.94 0.49 36.68
CA PRO A 365 -4.92 1.58 36.75
C PRO A 365 -6.27 1.20 37.37
N GLU A 366 -6.73 -0.05 37.27
CA GLU A 366 -7.98 -0.50 37.91
C GLU A 366 -7.86 -0.73 39.44
N GLY A 367 -6.68 -1.08 39.95
CA GLY A 367 -6.41 -1.20 41.39
C GLY A 367 -7.24 -2.24 42.17
N THR A 368 -7.91 -3.16 41.48
CA THR A 368 -9.02 -3.99 41.99
C THR A 368 -8.64 -5.39 42.49
N PHE A 369 -7.46 -5.91 42.19
CA PHE A 369 -7.07 -7.30 42.47
C PHE A 369 -5.97 -7.43 43.54
N ASP A 370 -6.04 -8.50 44.34
CA ASP A 370 -5.01 -8.83 45.32
C ASP A 370 -3.70 -9.25 44.61
N LYS A 371 -2.61 -8.54 44.95
CA LYS A 371 -1.26 -8.79 44.41
C LYS A 371 -0.70 -10.12 44.89
N ASN A 372 -0.86 -11.15 44.07
CA ASN A 372 -0.25 -12.46 44.24
C ASN A 372 1.22 -12.47 43.78
N ALA A 373 1.99 -13.49 44.16
CA ALA A 373 3.40 -13.59 43.79
C ALA A 373 3.57 -13.93 42.29
N LYS A 374 4.64 -13.42 41.67
CA LYS A 374 5.04 -13.81 40.30
C LYS A 374 5.38 -15.31 40.26
N PRO A 375 4.80 -16.11 39.34
CA PRO A 375 5.14 -17.51 39.19
C PRO A 375 6.61 -17.75 38.84
N ASP A 376 7.19 -18.82 39.39
CA ASP A 376 8.61 -19.19 39.21
C ASP A 376 8.99 -19.45 37.74
N PHE A 377 8.05 -19.88 36.89
CA PHE A 377 8.31 -20.13 35.46
C PHE A 377 8.59 -18.84 34.67
N ILE A 378 8.17 -17.67 35.17
CA ILE A 378 8.52 -16.37 34.59
C ILE A 378 9.92 -15.99 35.09
N GLY A 379 10.95 -16.59 34.50
CA GLY A 379 12.33 -16.56 35.03
C GLY A 379 13.09 -15.22 34.96
N TRP A 380 12.45 -14.11 34.60
CA TRP A 380 13.09 -12.79 34.40
C TRP A 380 12.65 -11.75 35.43
N ASP A 381 13.43 -10.66 35.58
CA ASP A 381 13.12 -9.56 36.50
C ASP A 381 12.06 -8.64 35.90
N THR A 382 10.93 -8.53 36.59
CA THR A 382 9.73 -7.80 36.15
C THR A 382 9.57 -6.44 36.85
N THR A 383 10.45 -6.12 37.81
CA THR A 383 10.25 -4.99 38.74
C THR A 383 10.27 -3.61 38.09
N GLN A 384 10.88 -3.48 36.90
CA GLN A 384 10.95 -2.25 36.12
C GLN A 384 10.23 -2.34 34.74
N THR A 385 9.50 -3.42 34.50
CA THR A 385 8.74 -3.64 33.24
C THR A 385 7.26 -3.87 33.54
N CYS A 386 6.74 -3.14 34.55
CA CYS A 386 5.37 -3.30 35.05
C CYS A 386 4.31 -2.97 33.99
N GLU A 387 4.63 -2.08 33.05
CA GLU A 387 3.78 -1.74 31.91
C GLU A 387 3.77 -2.82 30.81
N ASP A 388 4.68 -3.80 30.85
CA ASP A 388 4.76 -4.87 29.85
C ASP A 388 3.61 -5.88 30.01
N MET A 389 3.37 -6.65 28.96
CA MET A 389 2.32 -7.66 28.90
C MET A 389 2.84 -8.96 28.30
N LEU A 390 2.38 -10.10 28.82
CA LEU A 390 2.64 -11.41 28.21
C LEU A 390 1.44 -11.83 27.38
N THR A 391 1.66 -12.08 26.09
CA THR A 391 0.63 -12.66 25.21
C THR A 391 0.44 -14.14 25.57
N LEU A 392 -0.81 -14.53 25.82
CA LEU A 392 -1.19 -15.88 26.20
C LEU A 392 -0.91 -16.92 25.10
N PRO A 393 -0.80 -18.22 25.45
CA PRO A 393 -0.49 -19.32 24.52
C PRO A 393 -1.62 -19.65 23.53
N ILE A 394 -2.65 -18.81 23.45
CA ILE A 394 -3.87 -19.03 22.68
C ILE A 394 -4.30 -17.76 21.96
N GLN A 395 -5.17 -17.94 20.98
CA GLN A 395 -5.83 -16.85 20.29
C GLN A 395 -7.19 -17.33 19.77
N PHE A 396 -8.15 -16.43 19.62
CA PHE A 396 -9.48 -16.78 19.12
C PHE A 396 -9.59 -16.46 17.63
N ASN A 397 -10.07 -17.41 16.83
CA ASN A 397 -10.39 -17.20 15.42
C ASN A 397 -11.88 -16.85 15.28
N GLN A 398 -12.19 -15.57 15.08
CA GLN A 398 -13.58 -15.12 15.02
C GLN A 398 -14.37 -15.64 13.82
N ARG A 399 -13.69 -16.05 12.74
CA ARG A 399 -14.36 -16.55 11.55
C ARG A 399 -14.78 -18.01 11.71
N THR A 400 -13.83 -18.86 12.11
CA THR A 400 -14.14 -20.28 12.33
C THR A 400 -14.85 -20.49 13.68
N LYS A 401 -14.83 -19.47 14.55
CA LYS A 401 -15.32 -19.47 15.94
C LYS A 401 -14.60 -20.54 16.78
N GLU A 402 -13.29 -20.68 16.56
CA GLU A 402 -12.43 -21.68 17.18
C GLU A 402 -11.27 -21.04 17.96
N TRP A 403 -10.89 -21.68 19.06
CA TRP A 403 -9.63 -21.41 19.74
C TRP A 403 -8.48 -22.13 19.03
N VAL A 404 -7.37 -21.42 18.77
CA VAL A 404 -6.14 -22.00 18.21
C VAL A 404 -4.93 -21.60 19.04
N SER A 405 -3.88 -22.42 19.02
CA SER A 405 -2.66 -22.17 19.80
C SER A 405 -1.83 -21.01 19.23
N TYR A 406 -1.15 -20.29 20.11
CA TYR A 406 -0.27 -19.16 19.77
C TYR A 406 1.05 -19.26 20.55
N HIS A 407 2.14 -19.65 19.89
CA HIS A 407 3.46 -19.79 20.54
C HIS A 407 3.45 -20.54 21.90
N PRO A 408 2.74 -21.68 22.04
CA PRO A 408 2.47 -22.31 23.34
C PRO A 408 3.72 -22.79 24.11
N TRP A 409 4.87 -22.88 23.43
CA TRP A 409 6.13 -23.37 23.99
C TRP A 409 7.00 -22.29 24.64
N GLU A 410 6.71 -21.01 24.38
CA GLU A 410 7.64 -19.89 24.59
C GLU A 410 6.93 -18.59 25.03
N TRP A 411 5.61 -18.64 25.25
CA TRP A 411 4.77 -17.47 25.54
C TRP A 411 5.14 -16.73 26.83
N TYR A 412 5.64 -17.45 27.83
CA TYR A 412 6.07 -16.94 29.14
C TYR A 412 7.49 -16.36 29.14
N GLU A 413 8.24 -16.56 28.05
CA GLU A 413 9.59 -16.03 27.90
C GLU A 413 9.55 -14.55 27.49
N GLN A 414 10.42 -13.72 28.04
CA GLN A 414 10.47 -12.28 27.72
C GLN A 414 10.59 -12.01 26.20
N ARG A 415 11.22 -12.90 25.41
CA ARG A 415 11.27 -12.76 23.94
C ARG A 415 9.90 -12.76 23.23
N ARG A 416 8.82 -13.09 23.94
CA ARG A 416 7.42 -13.00 23.50
C ARG A 416 6.60 -11.91 24.20
N ALA A 417 7.21 -11.15 25.10
CA ALA A 417 6.57 -10.02 25.75
C ALA A 417 6.17 -8.93 24.72
N TYR A 418 5.14 -8.19 25.08
CA TYR A 418 4.51 -7.17 24.25
C TYR A 418 5.50 -6.07 23.86
N SER A 419 6.33 -5.62 24.83
CA SER A 419 7.43 -4.67 24.67
C SER A 419 8.43 -5.01 23.54
N LYS A 420 8.51 -6.28 23.13
CA LYS A 420 9.46 -6.76 22.11
C LYS A 420 8.83 -7.12 20.77
N LYS A 421 7.53 -7.41 20.73
CA LYS A 421 6.86 -7.98 19.54
C LYS A 421 5.62 -7.23 19.06
N CYS A 422 5.09 -6.29 19.87
CA CYS A 422 3.84 -5.59 19.58
C CYS A 422 3.96 -4.06 19.76
N SER A 423 4.52 -3.61 20.90
CA SER A 423 4.56 -2.20 21.33
C SER A 423 4.96 -1.20 20.25
N GLY A 424 6.06 -1.41 19.53
CA GLY A 424 6.57 -0.44 18.56
C GLY A 424 5.65 -0.19 17.36
N CYS A 425 4.70 -1.08 17.10
CA CYS A 425 3.67 -0.90 16.09
C CYS A 425 2.31 -0.47 16.66
N HIS A 426 2.13 -0.46 17.99
CA HIS A 426 0.83 -0.35 18.67
C HIS A 426 0.75 0.83 19.67
N GLU A 427 1.87 1.51 19.96
CA GLU A 427 2.00 2.57 20.98
C GLU A 427 2.90 3.72 20.49
N ALA A 428 2.71 4.96 20.96
CA ALA A 428 3.59 6.11 20.70
C ALA A 428 4.60 6.38 21.83
N GLY A 429 5.75 6.97 21.46
CA GLY A 429 6.84 7.31 22.38
C GLY A 429 7.30 6.16 23.28
N LEU A 430 7.94 5.13 22.71
CA LEU A 430 8.46 4.02 23.50
C LEU A 430 9.70 4.44 24.28
N GLN A 431 9.77 4.06 25.55
CA GLN A 431 10.94 4.20 26.40
C GLN A 431 11.41 2.79 26.79
N ILE A 432 12.49 2.31 26.18
CA ILE A 432 13.00 0.94 26.37
C ILE A 432 14.49 0.99 26.73
N THR A 433 14.84 0.45 27.90
CA THR A 433 16.23 0.13 28.24
C THR A 433 16.46 -1.36 27.96
N ALA A 434 17.32 -1.69 26.99
CA ALA A 434 17.62 -3.07 26.60
C ALA A 434 19.10 -3.44 26.76
N VAL A 435 19.38 -4.62 27.31
CA VAL A 435 20.74 -5.15 27.51
C VAL A 435 20.84 -6.56 26.94
N GLY A 436 21.65 -6.73 25.89
CA GLY A 436 21.84 -8.04 25.23
C GLY A 436 20.53 -8.63 24.69
N GLY A 437 19.69 -7.80 24.10
CA GLY A 437 18.36 -8.17 23.61
C GLY A 437 17.32 -8.42 24.70
N LEU A 438 17.62 -8.25 25.99
CA LEU A 438 16.64 -8.36 27.07
C LEU A 438 16.16 -6.96 27.49
N VAL A 439 14.84 -6.79 27.63
CA VAL A 439 14.26 -5.54 28.14
C VAL A 439 14.50 -5.47 29.65
N THR A 440 14.89 -4.31 30.14
CA THR A 440 15.16 -4.07 31.57
C THR A 440 14.32 -2.96 32.15
N GLU A 441 13.85 -2.03 31.31
CA GLU A 441 12.90 -0.97 31.64
C GLU A 441 11.99 -0.78 30.42
N TYR A 442 10.69 -0.57 30.63
CA TYR A 442 9.73 -0.33 29.55
C TYR A 442 8.55 0.53 30.02
N SER A 443 8.28 1.58 29.26
CA SER A 443 7.07 2.41 29.31
C SER A 443 6.72 2.97 27.93
N ALA A 444 5.52 3.53 27.78
CA ALA A 444 5.10 4.26 26.57
C ALA A 444 4.38 5.57 26.92
N VAL A 445 4.56 6.60 26.10
CA VAL A 445 3.87 7.89 26.27
C VAL A 445 2.41 7.83 25.82
N ASP A 446 2.09 6.99 24.83
CA ASP A 446 0.73 6.79 24.33
C ASP A 446 0.46 5.31 24.06
N TYR A 447 -0.62 4.75 24.59
CA TYR A 447 -0.98 3.33 24.40
C TYR A 447 -1.81 3.08 23.12
N ARG A 448 -1.93 4.09 22.26
CA ARG A 448 -2.61 4.06 20.95
C ARG A 448 -1.58 4.20 19.82
N ILE A 449 -1.99 3.95 18.57
CA ILE A 449 -1.24 4.47 17.40
C ILE A 449 -1.58 5.96 17.29
N GLY A 450 -0.93 6.73 18.16
CA GLY A 450 -1.12 8.16 18.37
C GLY A 450 -0.59 9.03 17.26
N CYS A 451 -0.97 10.31 17.27
CA CYS A 451 -0.59 11.31 16.25
C CYS A 451 0.92 11.29 15.97
N GLU A 452 1.72 11.25 17.04
CA GLU A 452 3.18 11.32 17.00
C GLU A 452 3.86 10.08 16.40
N LYS A 453 3.15 8.96 16.19
CA LYS A 453 3.72 7.83 15.41
C LYS A 453 3.78 8.09 13.90
N CYS A 454 2.97 9.02 13.39
CA CYS A 454 3.04 9.48 12.00
C CYS A 454 3.69 10.87 11.87
N HIS A 455 3.48 11.74 12.87
CA HIS A 455 3.94 13.14 12.86
C HIS A 455 5.24 13.40 13.63
N GLY A 456 5.75 12.40 14.36
CA GLY A 456 6.95 12.51 15.19
C GLY A 456 6.72 13.20 16.53
N PRO A 457 7.78 13.32 17.37
CA PRO A 457 7.75 13.97 18.68
C PRO A 457 7.27 15.43 18.61
N GLY A 458 6.22 15.77 19.34
CA GLY A 458 5.56 17.07 19.26
C GLY A 458 6.12 18.17 20.18
N SER A 459 7.11 17.90 21.03
CA SER A 459 7.53 18.88 22.05
C SER A 459 8.09 20.18 21.49
N SER A 460 8.88 20.13 20.41
CA SER A 460 9.42 21.35 19.79
C SER A 460 8.34 22.17 19.09
N HIS A 461 7.37 21.52 18.44
CA HIS A 461 6.19 22.18 17.87
C HIS A 461 5.37 22.90 18.94
N VAL A 462 4.99 22.21 20.02
CA VAL A 462 4.22 22.83 21.12
C VAL A 462 5.05 23.90 21.84
N GLY A 463 6.34 23.66 22.07
CA GLY A 463 7.26 24.58 22.73
C GLY A 463 7.49 25.89 21.96
N ASN A 464 7.51 25.83 20.63
CA ASN A 464 7.62 26.99 19.75
C ASN A 464 6.26 27.64 19.38
N GLY A 465 5.18 27.31 20.11
CA GLY A 465 3.88 27.96 19.96
C GLY A 465 3.01 27.38 18.85
N ALA A 466 3.09 26.07 18.63
CA ALA A 466 2.47 25.32 17.53
C ALA A 466 2.99 25.72 16.13
N ASP A 467 4.29 25.98 16.02
CA ASP A 467 4.96 26.26 14.76
C ASP A 467 5.10 24.97 13.92
N PRO A 468 4.51 24.90 12.70
CA PRO A 468 4.52 23.69 11.87
C PRO A 468 5.92 23.35 11.31
N ASN A 469 6.91 24.24 11.41
CA ASN A 469 8.30 23.95 11.02
C ASN A 469 8.98 22.89 11.92
N PHE A 470 8.41 22.60 13.10
CA PHE A 470 8.96 21.70 14.12
C PHE A 470 8.16 20.40 14.30
N ILE A 471 7.32 20.03 13.33
CA ILE A 471 6.54 18.76 13.31
C ILE A 471 6.53 18.18 11.90
N MET A 472 6.48 16.85 11.78
CA MET A 472 6.42 16.21 10.47
C MET A 472 5.01 16.29 9.86
N ASN A 473 4.93 16.52 8.56
CA ASN A 473 3.71 16.40 7.78
C ASN A 473 3.96 15.41 6.61
N PRO A 474 3.38 14.20 6.65
CA PRO A 474 3.59 13.17 5.61
C PRO A 474 3.32 13.65 4.19
N ASN A 475 2.42 14.63 4.00
CA ASN A 475 2.09 15.20 2.69
C ASN A 475 3.21 16.06 2.07
N HIS A 476 4.26 16.37 2.84
CA HIS A 476 5.37 17.26 2.46
C HIS A 476 6.75 16.60 2.64
N MET A 477 6.77 15.28 2.82
CA MET A 477 7.99 14.47 2.89
C MET A 477 8.25 13.81 1.53
N THR A 478 9.43 13.21 1.34
CA THR A 478 9.66 12.34 0.17
C THR A 478 8.66 11.19 0.12
N ALA A 479 8.31 10.74 -1.09
CA ALA A 479 7.41 9.59 -1.25
C ALA A 479 7.90 8.32 -0.51
N GLN A 480 9.21 8.12 -0.43
CA GLN A 480 9.82 7.05 0.38
C GLN A 480 9.49 7.23 1.87
N ALA A 481 9.82 8.37 2.46
CA ALA A 481 9.62 8.60 3.89
C ALA A 481 8.13 8.54 4.28
N ALA A 482 7.25 9.13 3.46
CA ALA A 482 5.80 9.03 3.60
C ALA A 482 5.30 7.57 3.64
N THR A 483 5.87 6.70 2.81
CA THR A 483 5.53 5.26 2.77
C THR A 483 6.13 4.48 3.94
N GLU A 484 7.36 4.82 4.35
CA GLU A 484 8.06 4.19 5.49
C GLU A 484 7.36 4.45 6.83
N ILE A 485 6.59 5.53 6.99
CA ILE A 485 5.68 5.72 8.14
C ILE A 485 4.73 4.52 8.29
N CYS A 486 4.07 4.13 7.20
CA CYS A 486 3.21 2.95 7.18
C CYS A 486 4.05 1.67 7.27
N GLY A 487 5.21 1.64 6.62
CA GLY A 487 6.22 0.59 6.68
C GLY A 487 6.77 0.30 8.08
N ALA A 488 6.63 1.22 9.04
CA ALA A 488 7.04 0.95 10.42
C ALA A 488 6.16 -0.13 11.11
N CYS A 489 4.93 -0.32 10.61
CA CYS A 489 3.95 -1.23 11.20
C CYS A 489 3.45 -2.31 10.23
N HIS A 490 3.21 -1.95 8.96
CA HIS A 490 2.58 -2.80 7.94
C HIS A 490 3.55 -3.74 7.24
N ASN A 491 4.40 -4.37 8.05
CA ASN A 491 5.70 -4.85 7.61
C ASN A 491 6.25 -6.04 8.44
N ARG A 492 7.24 -6.76 7.90
CA ARG A 492 7.82 -7.96 8.53
C ARG A 492 9.34 -8.01 8.47
N GLY A 493 9.95 -7.90 9.64
CA GLY A 493 11.40 -7.91 9.83
C GLY A 493 11.80 -8.05 11.30
N SER A 494 13.00 -7.59 11.63
CA SER A 494 13.49 -7.39 13.00
C SER A 494 14.35 -6.14 13.07
N ASP A 495 14.68 -5.64 14.27
CA ASP A 495 15.78 -4.67 14.40
C ASP A 495 17.11 -5.21 13.80
N PRO A 496 18.06 -4.32 13.46
CA PRO A 496 19.36 -4.68 12.88
C PRO A 496 20.44 -5.05 13.91
N ILE A 497 20.22 -4.83 15.21
CA ILE A 497 21.27 -4.86 16.23
C ILE A 497 21.46 -6.27 16.80
N ASP A 498 20.38 -6.87 17.29
CA ASP A 498 20.38 -8.23 17.82
C ASP A 498 19.15 -9.05 17.38
N GLY A 499 18.18 -8.42 16.70
CA GLY A 499 16.95 -9.06 16.23
C GLY A 499 15.95 -9.38 17.34
N ALA A 500 16.13 -8.83 18.54
CA ALA A 500 15.24 -9.00 19.68
C ALA A 500 13.86 -8.36 19.45
N PHE A 501 13.77 -7.29 18.67
CA PHE A 501 12.57 -6.49 18.45
C PHE A 501 11.92 -6.80 17.09
N GLY A 502 10.58 -6.86 17.07
CA GLY A 502 9.78 -7.20 15.89
C GLY A 502 9.26 -5.99 15.11
N PHE A 503 9.87 -4.83 15.32
CA PHE A 503 9.50 -3.50 14.81
C PHE A 503 10.75 -2.61 14.68
N PRO A 504 10.69 -1.47 13.95
CA PRO A 504 11.82 -0.55 13.82
C PRO A 504 12.11 0.21 15.13
N TRP A 505 13.21 -0.15 15.79
CA TRP A 505 13.72 0.49 17.00
C TRP A 505 15.19 0.10 17.19
N ARG A 506 16.00 0.98 17.78
CA ARG A 506 17.44 0.79 17.95
C ARG A 506 17.90 1.03 19.39
N SER A 507 18.53 0.03 20.00
CA SER A 507 19.14 0.12 21.33
C SER A 507 20.48 0.86 21.38
N ASP A 508 21.09 1.12 20.22
CA ASP A 508 22.38 1.80 20.08
C ASP A 508 22.28 3.28 19.69
N VAL A 509 21.05 3.80 19.51
CA VAL A 509 20.77 5.21 19.22
C VAL A 509 20.01 5.85 20.38
N ALA A 510 20.50 6.98 20.89
CA ALA A 510 19.89 7.71 21.99
C ALA A 510 18.77 8.68 21.53
N ASP A 511 18.90 9.20 20.31
CA ASP A 511 17.95 10.14 19.72
C ASP A 511 16.55 9.52 19.69
N PHE A 512 15.56 10.28 20.17
CA PHE A 512 14.16 9.87 20.26
C PHE A 512 13.92 8.56 21.03
N ASP A 513 14.73 8.25 22.06
CA ASP A 513 14.69 6.98 22.82
C ASP A 513 14.80 5.74 21.90
N GLY A 514 15.52 5.85 20.78
CA GLY A 514 15.70 4.79 19.79
C GLY A 514 14.48 4.55 18.88
N ASN A 515 13.42 5.36 18.97
CA ASN A 515 12.24 5.25 18.10
C ASN A 515 12.60 5.57 16.63
N PHE A 516 11.92 4.89 15.69
CA PHE A 516 12.01 5.22 14.27
C PHE A 516 11.21 6.50 13.96
N ILE A 517 11.87 7.49 13.35
CA ILE A 517 11.27 8.73 12.87
C ILE A 517 11.51 8.79 11.35
N ALA A 518 10.44 8.65 10.56
CA ALA A 518 10.55 8.64 9.10
C ALA A 518 11.11 9.97 8.57
N GLY A 519 11.86 9.93 7.47
CA GLY A 519 12.48 11.11 6.86
C GLY A 519 13.76 11.60 7.56
N LEU A 520 13.95 11.23 8.84
CA LEU A 520 15.27 11.27 9.51
C LEU A 520 15.96 9.90 9.45
N HIS A 521 15.20 8.82 9.61
CA HIS A 521 15.64 7.43 9.59
C HIS A 521 15.02 6.68 8.41
N THR A 522 15.60 5.54 8.03
CA THR A 522 15.10 4.67 6.94
C THR A 522 14.90 3.21 7.37
N LEU A 523 14.05 2.48 6.63
CA LEU A 523 13.92 1.02 6.73
C LEU A 523 14.90 0.35 5.75
N THR A 524 15.43 -0.84 6.05
CA THR A 524 16.47 -1.48 5.22
C THR A 524 16.25 -2.96 4.92
N TRP A 525 16.61 -3.34 3.69
CA TRP A 525 16.62 -4.72 3.22
C TRP A 525 17.96 -5.43 3.50
N ASP A 526 19.04 -4.70 3.79
CA ASP A 526 20.37 -5.25 4.11
C ASP A 526 21.11 -4.42 5.17
N ALA A 527 21.59 -5.11 6.23
CA ALA A 527 22.38 -4.53 7.30
C ALA A 527 23.80 -4.12 6.87
N VAL A 528 24.33 -4.75 5.82
CA VAL A 528 25.69 -4.51 5.31
C VAL A 528 25.74 -3.22 4.50
N ASP A 529 24.74 -3.01 3.63
CA ASP A 529 24.69 -1.87 2.72
C ASP A 529 24.04 -0.63 3.37
N ALA A 530 23.19 -0.79 4.39
CA ALA A 530 22.63 0.31 5.18
C ALA A 530 22.69 0.02 6.70
N PRO A 531 23.87 0.11 7.33
CA PRO A 531 24.06 -0.17 8.76
C PRO A 531 23.38 0.84 9.70
N GLU A 532 22.96 1.99 9.19
CA GLU A 532 22.22 3.04 9.91
C GLU A 532 20.69 2.86 9.83
N GLY A 533 20.19 1.97 8.96
CA GLY A 533 18.75 1.68 8.87
C GLY A 533 18.18 1.12 10.18
N TYR A 534 16.87 1.27 10.40
CA TYR A 534 16.21 0.95 11.68
C TYR A 534 15.55 -0.43 11.74
N PHE A 535 15.46 -1.14 10.62
CA PHE A 535 14.73 -2.40 10.52
C PHE A 535 15.26 -3.25 9.37
N LEU A 536 15.44 -4.55 9.58
CA LEU A 536 15.84 -5.53 8.57
C LEU A 536 14.63 -6.30 8.05
N GLU A 537 14.27 -6.01 6.81
CA GLU A 537 13.15 -6.66 6.11
C GLU A 537 13.38 -8.17 5.92
N LYS A 538 12.40 -8.97 6.36
CA LYS A 538 12.39 -10.44 6.27
C LYS A 538 10.97 -10.92 5.93
N PRO A 539 10.43 -10.55 4.75
CA PRO A 539 9.10 -10.97 4.36
C PRO A 539 9.02 -12.50 4.17
N GLY A 540 7.90 -13.08 4.59
CA GLY A 540 7.51 -14.44 4.29
C GLY A 540 6.64 -14.47 3.04
N ASN A 541 7.21 -14.91 1.92
CA ASN A 541 6.55 -14.95 0.61
C ASN A 541 6.27 -16.39 0.17
N TRP A 542 5.41 -16.54 -0.83
CA TRP A 542 5.26 -17.75 -1.63
C TRP A 542 6.47 -17.89 -2.58
N PRO A 543 6.73 -19.08 -3.17
CA PRO A 543 7.83 -19.27 -4.13
C PRO A 543 7.77 -18.34 -5.35
N THR A 544 6.58 -17.82 -5.66
CA THR A 544 6.26 -16.87 -6.72
C THR A 544 6.59 -15.41 -6.39
N GLY A 545 6.98 -15.12 -5.14
CA GLY A 545 7.30 -13.77 -4.65
C GLY A 545 6.17 -13.06 -3.90
N PHE A 546 4.91 -13.45 -4.09
CA PHE A 546 3.76 -12.82 -3.41
C PHE A 546 3.74 -13.07 -1.89
N PRO A 547 3.18 -12.17 -1.06
CA PRO A 547 3.17 -12.32 0.40
C PRO A 547 2.35 -13.53 0.86
N SER A 548 2.94 -14.36 1.74
CA SER A 548 2.29 -15.52 2.37
C SER A 548 1.95 -15.31 3.84
N LYS A 549 2.42 -14.20 4.46
CA LYS A 549 2.27 -13.87 5.88
C LYS A 549 1.58 -12.52 6.10
N HIS A 550 1.02 -12.37 7.29
CA HIS A 550 0.39 -11.14 7.78
C HIS A 550 1.35 -9.93 7.81
N ARG A 551 0.76 -8.74 7.66
CA ARG A 551 1.41 -7.40 7.71
C ARG A 551 2.61 -7.28 6.76
N GLN A 552 2.35 -7.34 5.47
CA GLN A 552 3.37 -7.22 4.41
C GLN A 552 2.90 -6.30 3.28
N GLN A 553 2.00 -5.36 3.61
CA GLN A 553 1.51 -4.38 2.64
C GLN A 553 2.66 -3.49 2.18
N TYR A 554 3.53 -3.03 3.10
CA TYR A 554 4.75 -2.31 2.74
C TYR A 554 5.68 -3.14 1.83
N ASN A 555 6.00 -4.39 2.22
CA ASN A 555 6.93 -5.22 1.45
C ASN A 555 6.44 -5.52 0.02
N SER A 556 5.13 -5.67 -0.18
CA SER A 556 4.54 -5.92 -1.51
C SER A 556 4.36 -4.62 -2.31
N PHE A 557 4.02 -3.51 -1.66
CA PHE A 557 3.91 -2.19 -2.27
C PHE A 557 5.26 -1.64 -2.76
N PHE A 558 6.33 -1.85 -1.99
CA PHE A 558 7.69 -1.41 -2.34
C PHE A 558 8.18 -2.00 -3.68
N GLY A 559 7.73 -3.19 -4.05
CA GLY A 559 8.03 -3.82 -5.34
C GLY A 559 7.02 -3.52 -6.46
N SER A 560 6.07 -2.62 -6.24
CA SER A 560 4.99 -2.30 -7.18
C SER A 560 5.32 -1.11 -8.08
N ALA A 561 4.71 -1.07 -9.27
CA ALA A 561 4.78 0.09 -10.15
C ALA A 561 4.13 1.35 -9.55
N HIS A 562 3.31 1.24 -8.50
CA HIS A 562 2.76 2.43 -7.83
C HIS A 562 3.84 3.17 -7.03
N MET A 563 4.83 2.46 -6.47
CA MET A 563 5.98 3.08 -5.79
C MET A 563 7.02 3.64 -6.76
N ASP A 564 7.28 2.93 -7.87
CA ASP A 564 8.32 3.28 -8.84
C ASP A 564 7.78 3.21 -10.28
N ASN A 565 7.35 4.36 -10.80
CA ASN A 565 7.02 4.58 -12.21
C ASN A 565 7.42 6.01 -12.63
N PRO A 566 7.53 6.31 -13.94
CA PRO A 566 8.08 7.58 -14.42
C PRO A 566 7.08 8.75 -14.43
N PHE A 567 5.87 8.60 -13.87
CA PHE A 567 4.81 9.62 -13.92
C PHE A 567 4.46 10.16 -12.53
N GLU A 568 4.19 9.25 -11.58
CA GLU A 568 3.71 9.58 -10.24
C GLU A 568 4.27 8.58 -9.22
N LYS A 569 4.99 9.06 -8.20
CA LYS A 569 5.31 8.25 -7.02
C LYS A 569 4.08 8.22 -6.14
N VAL A 570 3.41 7.08 -6.01
CA VAL A 570 2.22 6.89 -5.16
C VAL A 570 2.66 6.37 -3.79
N THR A 571 1.95 6.76 -2.73
CA THR A 571 2.19 6.35 -1.35
C THR A 571 0.92 5.81 -0.69
N CYS A 572 1.04 5.24 0.52
CA CYS A 572 -0.09 4.58 1.18
C CYS A 572 -1.29 5.51 1.43
N TYR A 573 -1.06 6.80 1.72
CA TYR A 573 -2.15 7.74 1.98
C TYR A 573 -2.89 8.19 0.71
N ASP A 574 -2.31 7.96 -0.47
CA ASP A 574 -2.97 8.21 -1.75
C ASP A 574 -3.99 7.12 -2.10
N CYS A 575 -4.25 6.18 -1.19
CA CYS A 575 -5.37 5.23 -1.21
C CYS A 575 -6.09 5.08 0.13
N HIS A 576 -5.47 5.46 1.26
CA HIS A 576 -5.99 5.26 2.62
C HIS A 576 -5.95 6.55 3.46
N SER A 577 -6.80 6.67 4.48
CA SER A 577 -6.62 7.69 5.53
C SER A 577 -6.19 7.04 6.85
N PRO A 578 -5.03 7.41 7.43
CA PRO A 578 -4.67 6.97 8.77
C PRO A 578 -5.54 7.60 9.85
N HIS A 579 -6.31 8.65 9.51
CA HIS A 579 -7.25 9.34 10.38
C HIS A 579 -8.69 8.80 10.27
N SER A 580 -8.95 7.62 9.67
CA SER A 580 -10.34 7.12 9.56
C SER A 580 -10.43 5.60 9.52
N GLY A 581 -11.57 5.05 9.98
CA GLY A 581 -11.90 3.63 9.77
C GLY A 581 -12.50 3.32 8.39
N LYS A 582 -12.92 4.34 7.63
CA LYS A 582 -13.62 4.21 6.33
C LYS A 582 -12.81 3.63 5.17
N GLY A 583 -11.61 3.11 5.40
CA GLY A 583 -10.77 2.39 4.44
C GLY A 583 -10.11 3.23 3.34
N GLY A 584 -10.79 4.26 2.82
CA GLY A 584 -10.25 5.28 1.90
C GLY A 584 -10.04 6.64 2.58
N PRO A 585 -9.47 7.64 1.87
CA PRO A 585 -9.29 8.98 2.41
C PRO A 585 -10.61 9.76 2.41
N PHE A 586 -10.73 10.77 3.28
CA PHE A 586 -11.91 11.66 3.32
C PHE A 586 -12.15 12.43 2.02
N HIS A 587 -11.06 12.66 1.30
CA HIS A 587 -10.94 13.60 0.20
C HIS A 587 -9.72 13.21 -0.62
N PHE A 588 -9.73 13.47 -1.92
CA PHE A 588 -8.55 13.44 -2.76
C PHE A 588 -8.80 14.27 -4.02
N SER A 589 -7.79 14.96 -4.53
CA SER A 589 -7.88 15.61 -5.83
C SER A 589 -6.97 14.94 -6.86
N ASN A 590 -7.29 15.15 -8.14
CA ASN A 590 -6.42 14.85 -9.26
C ASN A 590 -6.64 15.90 -10.36
N THR A 591 -5.63 16.18 -11.18
CA THR A 591 -5.66 17.26 -12.18
C THR A 591 -5.59 16.65 -13.58
N ASP A 592 -6.47 17.10 -14.48
CA ASP A 592 -6.43 16.63 -15.87
C ASP A 592 -5.34 17.34 -16.72
N SER A 593 -5.23 16.95 -17.99
CA SER A 593 -4.27 17.54 -18.92
C SER A 593 -4.59 18.97 -19.37
N ALA A 594 -5.77 19.52 -19.03
CA ALA A 594 -6.10 20.93 -19.21
C ALA A 594 -5.69 21.78 -17.99
N GLY A 595 -5.37 21.15 -16.87
CA GLY A 595 -5.05 21.81 -15.61
C GLY A 595 -6.26 22.00 -14.68
N ASP A 596 -7.39 21.36 -14.98
CA ASP A 596 -8.58 21.42 -14.13
C ASP A 596 -8.43 20.42 -12.96
N GLU A 597 -8.53 20.91 -11.72
CA GLU A 597 -8.46 20.10 -10.50
C GLU A 597 -9.84 19.52 -10.16
N TYR A 598 -9.96 18.20 -10.16
CA TYR A 598 -11.15 17.44 -9.77
C TYR A 598 -10.98 16.94 -8.35
N ASP A 599 -11.90 17.35 -7.48
CA ASP A 599 -11.79 17.20 -6.04
C ASP A 599 -12.88 16.27 -5.51
N PHE A 600 -12.48 15.06 -5.10
CA PHE A 600 -13.34 13.92 -4.80
C PHE A 600 -13.55 13.78 -3.30
N GLY A 601 -14.78 14.03 -2.84
CA GLY A 601 -15.19 13.89 -1.44
C GLY A 601 -16.42 12.99 -1.23
N GLY A 602 -16.83 12.83 0.02
CA GLY A 602 -18.12 12.22 0.36
C GLY A 602 -18.01 11.00 1.27
N ASN A 603 -18.68 9.91 0.90
CA ASN A 603 -18.81 8.71 1.73
C ASN A 603 -17.80 7.61 1.34
N GLY A 604 -17.50 6.70 2.28
CA GLY A 604 -16.49 5.64 2.09
C GLY A 604 -16.79 4.72 0.90
N GLN A 605 -18.06 4.42 0.60
CA GLN A 605 -18.43 3.57 -0.53
C GLN A 605 -18.05 4.21 -1.88
N ALA A 606 -18.27 5.52 -2.04
CA ALA A 606 -17.84 6.25 -3.25
C ALA A 606 -16.31 6.33 -3.35
N LEU A 607 -15.64 6.58 -2.23
CA LEU A 607 -14.18 6.76 -2.12
C LEU A 607 -13.39 5.43 -2.25
N MET A 608 -14.05 4.28 -2.10
CA MET A 608 -13.50 2.93 -2.31
C MET A 608 -13.98 2.25 -3.60
N SER A 609 -14.63 3.00 -4.49
CA SER A 609 -15.05 2.53 -5.81
C SER A 609 -13.89 2.41 -6.80
N ASN A 610 -14.14 1.80 -7.96
CA ASN A 610 -13.18 1.83 -9.08
C ASN A 610 -12.79 3.27 -9.51
N ALA A 611 -13.56 4.30 -9.13
CA ALA A 611 -13.22 5.70 -9.40
C ALA A 611 -11.88 6.13 -8.75
N ARG A 612 -11.48 5.52 -7.63
CA ARG A 612 -10.15 5.80 -7.03
C ARG A 612 -9.02 5.31 -7.93
N CYS A 613 -9.11 4.09 -8.46
CA CYS A 613 -8.10 3.60 -9.41
C CYS A 613 -8.13 4.40 -10.72
N LEU A 614 -9.34 4.69 -11.22
CA LEU A 614 -9.52 5.39 -12.49
C LEU A 614 -9.17 6.89 -12.42
N SER A 615 -9.06 7.53 -11.25
CA SER A 615 -8.63 8.94 -11.21
C SER A 615 -7.21 9.13 -11.73
N CYS A 616 -6.31 8.15 -11.53
CA CYS A 616 -4.97 8.16 -12.12
C CYS A 616 -4.92 7.35 -13.44
N HIS A 617 -5.68 6.26 -13.55
CA HIS A 617 -5.61 5.36 -14.73
C HIS A 617 -6.47 5.77 -15.92
N ALA A 618 -7.47 6.65 -15.76
CA ALA A 618 -8.18 7.24 -16.90
C ALA A 618 -7.20 7.95 -17.84
N THR A 619 -7.57 8.05 -19.12
CA THR A 619 -6.73 8.55 -20.23
C THR A 619 -5.48 7.70 -20.55
N HIS A 620 -5.20 6.64 -19.79
CA HIS A 620 -4.01 5.80 -19.96
C HIS A 620 -4.33 4.35 -20.36
N GLY A 621 -3.53 3.80 -21.28
CA GLY A 621 -3.54 2.37 -21.62
C GLY A 621 -4.94 1.82 -21.98
N PRO A 622 -5.41 0.72 -21.35
CA PRO A 622 -6.75 0.16 -21.57
C PRO A 622 -7.92 1.12 -21.26
N PHE A 623 -7.67 2.21 -20.53
CA PHE A 623 -8.66 3.21 -20.14
C PHE A 623 -8.46 4.55 -20.88
N ALA A 624 -7.70 4.57 -21.98
CA ALA A 624 -7.46 5.77 -22.80
C ALA A 624 -8.74 6.45 -23.34
N THR A 625 -9.86 5.74 -23.39
CA THR A 625 -11.16 6.29 -23.80
C THR A 625 -11.97 6.91 -22.64
N VAL A 626 -11.51 6.75 -21.39
CA VAL A 626 -12.15 7.29 -20.18
C VAL A 626 -11.48 8.60 -19.81
N THR A 627 -12.24 9.66 -19.58
CA THR A 627 -11.73 10.96 -19.09
C THR A 627 -11.79 11.04 -17.57
N LEU A 628 -11.09 12.00 -16.96
CA LEU A 628 -11.22 12.27 -15.52
C LEU A 628 -12.64 12.79 -15.18
N GLU A 629 -13.27 13.51 -16.11
CA GLU A 629 -14.67 13.95 -16.01
C GLU A 629 -15.64 12.74 -15.93
N ASP A 630 -15.49 11.72 -16.78
CA ASP A 630 -16.29 10.48 -16.70
C ASP A 630 -16.18 9.81 -15.32
N VAL A 631 -14.97 9.78 -14.76
CA VAL A 631 -14.67 9.19 -13.45
C VAL A 631 -15.32 10.01 -12.33
N ALA A 632 -15.24 11.34 -12.40
CA ALA A 632 -15.89 12.24 -11.47
C ALA A 632 -17.43 12.10 -11.52
N ILE A 633 -18.02 12.02 -12.70
CA ILE A 633 -19.47 11.81 -12.90
C ILE A 633 -19.90 10.46 -12.30
N ASN A 634 -19.15 9.38 -12.52
CA ASN A 634 -19.39 8.09 -11.87
C ASN A 634 -19.29 8.19 -10.32
N HIS A 635 -18.31 8.91 -9.79
CA HIS A 635 -18.18 9.13 -8.35
C HIS A 635 -19.44 9.81 -7.75
N THR A 636 -20.02 10.83 -8.40
CA THR A 636 -21.32 11.41 -7.95
C THR A 636 -22.45 10.39 -7.98
N SER A 637 -22.43 9.46 -8.93
CA SER A 637 -23.44 8.40 -9.10
C SER A 637 -23.38 7.35 -7.98
N ASN A 638 -22.26 7.27 -7.28
CA ASN A 638 -22.05 6.45 -6.07
C ASN A 638 -22.31 7.23 -4.76
N GLY A 639 -22.88 8.44 -4.85
CA GLY A 639 -23.17 9.29 -3.69
C GLY A 639 -21.93 10.00 -3.13
N GLY A 640 -20.86 10.12 -3.92
CA GLY A 640 -19.76 11.03 -3.67
C GLY A 640 -20.10 12.47 -4.06
N THR A 641 -19.22 13.40 -3.69
CA THR A 641 -19.28 14.81 -4.07
C THR A 641 -18.06 15.14 -4.92
N ILE A 642 -18.23 15.98 -5.95
CA ILE A 642 -17.13 16.49 -6.77
C ILE A 642 -17.19 18.01 -6.77
N ALA A 643 -16.04 18.66 -6.61
CA ALA A 643 -15.82 20.03 -7.08
C ALA A 643 -14.78 20.03 -8.20
N VAL A 644 -14.96 20.87 -9.23
CA VAL A 644 -13.95 21.11 -10.27
C VAL A 644 -13.47 22.55 -10.14
N ASN A 645 -12.18 22.76 -9.90
CA ASN A 645 -11.59 24.06 -9.57
C ASN A 645 -12.35 24.81 -8.44
N GLY A 646 -12.81 24.07 -7.42
CA GLY A 646 -13.60 24.59 -6.31
C GLY A 646 -15.07 24.91 -6.62
N VAL A 647 -15.63 24.44 -7.74
CA VAL A 647 -17.04 24.58 -8.11
C VAL A 647 -17.73 23.22 -8.17
N ASP A 648 -18.79 23.02 -7.37
CA ASP A 648 -19.55 21.76 -7.32
C ASP A 648 -20.01 21.28 -8.71
N LEU A 649 -19.61 20.05 -9.09
CA LEU A 649 -20.03 19.40 -10.33
C LEU A 649 -21.37 18.69 -10.10
N MET A 650 -22.41 19.14 -10.81
CA MET A 650 -23.77 18.61 -10.71
C MET A 650 -24.22 18.05 -12.07
N PRO A 651 -23.81 16.82 -12.44
CA PRO A 651 -24.09 16.28 -13.76
C PRO A 651 -25.57 15.93 -13.94
N THR A 652 -26.04 16.03 -15.17
CA THR A 652 -27.38 15.58 -15.57
C THR A 652 -27.45 14.06 -15.63
N ALA A 653 -28.66 13.51 -15.56
CA ALA A 653 -28.88 12.06 -15.67
C ALA A 653 -28.33 11.47 -17.00
N THR A 654 -28.31 12.24 -18.09
CA THR A 654 -27.79 11.78 -19.39
C THR A 654 -26.26 11.74 -19.42
N GLU A 655 -25.59 12.66 -18.74
CA GLU A 655 -24.13 12.63 -18.55
C GLU A 655 -23.75 11.46 -17.64
N GLN A 656 -24.50 11.24 -16.55
CA GLN A 656 -24.35 10.06 -15.68
C GLN A 656 -24.51 8.74 -16.43
N ASP A 657 -25.60 8.54 -17.16
CA ASP A 657 -25.85 7.33 -17.95
C ASP A 657 -24.70 7.07 -18.96
N SER A 658 -24.17 8.14 -19.55
CA SER A 658 -23.12 8.07 -20.58
C SER A 658 -21.75 7.71 -19.99
N ALA A 659 -21.33 8.36 -18.90
CA ALA A 659 -20.10 8.06 -18.17
C ALA A 659 -20.11 6.63 -17.60
N LEU A 660 -21.25 6.19 -17.06
CA LEU A 660 -21.44 4.82 -16.56
C LEU A 660 -21.30 3.79 -17.68
N MET A 661 -21.98 3.96 -18.82
CA MET A 661 -21.83 3.03 -19.97
C MET A 661 -20.40 2.99 -20.51
N LEU A 662 -19.71 4.13 -20.57
CA LEU A 662 -18.35 4.24 -21.07
C LEU A 662 -17.36 3.49 -20.15
N ILE A 663 -17.46 3.70 -18.84
CA ILE A 663 -16.63 2.99 -17.84
C ILE A 663 -16.99 1.49 -17.80
N GLU A 664 -18.27 1.13 -17.95
CA GLU A 664 -18.70 -0.27 -18.04
C GLU A 664 -18.03 -0.98 -19.22
N GLN A 665 -18.02 -0.35 -20.39
CA GLN A 665 -17.44 -0.92 -21.59
C GLN A 665 -15.91 -0.98 -21.51
N ALA A 666 -15.24 0.05 -20.98
CA ALA A 666 -13.79 0.07 -20.85
C ALA A 666 -13.29 -1.04 -19.91
N VAL A 667 -13.91 -1.20 -18.74
CA VAL A 667 -13.56 -2.28 -17.78
C VAL A 667 -13.84 -3.67 -18.35
N LYS A 668 -14.93 -3.84 -19.11
CA LYS A 668 -15.23 -5.12 -19.79
C LYS A 668 -14.25 -5.44 -20.92
N ASN A 669 -13.86 -4.45 -21.72
CA ASN A 669 -12.84 -4.62 -22.76
C ASN A 669 -11.52 -5.05 -22.13
N HIS A 670 -11.04 -4.31 -21.13
CA HIS A 670 -9.83 -4.64 -20.38
C HIS A 670 -9.88 -6.06 -19.78
N SER A 671 -10.99 -6.43 -19.10
CA SER A 671 -11.19 -7.78 -18.55
C SER A 671 -11.27 -8.86 -19.63
N GLY A 672 -11.78 -8.53 -20.81
CA GLY A 672 -11.85 -9.40 -21.98
C GLY A 672 -10.48 -9.68 -22.59
N GLU A 673 -9.66 -8.64 -22.73
CA GLU A 673 -8.32 -8.71 -23.31
C GLU A 673 -7.31 -9.34 -22.35
N ALA A 674 -7.29 -8.90 -21.09
CA ALA A 674 -6.29 -9.34 -20.09
C ALA A 674 -6.60 -10.73 -19.50
N ALA A 675 -7.88 -11.05 -19.27
CA ALA A 675 -8.28 -12.27 -18.55
C ALA A 675 -9.21 -13.19 -19.36
N GLY A 676 -9.51 -12.87 -20.62
CA GLY A 676 -10.41 -13.68 -21.45
C GLY A 676 -11.88 -13.63 -21.01
N MET A 677 -12.29 -12.60 -20.27
CA MET A 677 -13.64 -12.45 -19.69
C MET A 677 -14.51 -11.34 -20.33
N PRO A 678 -14.68 -11.26 -21.67
CA PRO A 678 -15.37 -10.13 -22.32
C PRO A 678 -16.88 -10.06 -22.03
N PHE A 679 -17.44 -11.14 -21.45
CA PHE A 679 -18.85 -11.23 -21.06
C PHE A 679 -19.04 -11.22 -19.53
N ALA A 680 -18.02 -10.86 -18.76
CA ALA A 680 -18.15 -10.71 -17.32
C ALA A 680 -19.22 -9.64 -16.98
N PRO A 681 -20.13 -9.93 -16.03
CA PRO A 681 -21.01 -8.90 -15.49
C PRO A 681 -20.18 -7.94 -14.65
N TYR A 682 -20.14 -6.68 -15.07
CA TYR A 682 -19.59 -5.55 -14.32
C TYR A 682 -20.65 -4.45 -14.30
N GLN A 683 -20.80 -3.80 -13.16
CA GLN A 683 -21.63 -2.61 -12.98
C GLN A 683 -20.75 -1.52 -12.37
N PRO A 684 -20.66 -0.32 -12.98
CA PRO A 684 -19.82 0.76 -12.45
C PRO A 684 -20.37 1.37 -11.16
N THR A 685 -21.65 1.15 -10.85
CA THR A 685 -22.27 1.64 -9.62
C THR A 685 -22.11 0.67 -8.46
N GLU A 686 -21.74 1.24 -7.31
CA GLU A 686 -21.50 0.57 -6.04
C GLU A 686 -22.77 0.01 -5.38
N SER A 687 -23.95 0.36 -5.88
CA SER A 687 -25.27 0.12 -5.26
C SER A 687 -25.66 -1.36 -5.10
N HIS A 688 -24.86 -2.27 -5.66
CA HIS A 688 -25.09 -3.72 -5.61
C HIS A 688 -24.16 -4.45 -4.62
N ILE A 689 -23.19 -3.75 -4.01
CA ILE A 689 -22.32 -4.31 -2.97
C ILE A 689 -22.99 -4.19 -1.59
N PRO A 690 -23.17 -5.29 -0.85
CA PRO A 690 -23.62 -5.23 0.54
C PRO A 690 -22.60 -4.49 1.41
N VAL A 691 -23.07 -3.73 2.40
CA VAL A 691 -22.25 -2.90 3.32
C VAL A 691 -21.17 -3.69 4.10
N ASN A 692 -21.24 -5.02 4.10
CA ASN A 692 -20.35 -5.92 4.82
C ASN A 692 -19.52 -6.82 3.86
N TYR A 693 -19.33 -6.43 2.59
CA TYR A 693 -18.61 -7.26 1.62
C TYR A 693 -17.10 -7.03 1.70
N GLU A 694 -16.34 -8.10 1.91
CA GLU A 694 -14.89 -8.00 2.05
C GLU A 694 -14.22 -7.71 0.70
N LEU A 695 -13.44 -6.62 0.68
CA LEU A 695 -12.61 -6.22 -0.45
C LEU A 695 -11.62 -7.36 -0.78
N GLY A 696 -11.74 -7.92 -1.98
CA GLY A 696 -11.03 -9.12 -2.43
C GLY A 696 -11.95 -10.30 -2.80
N ASP A 697 -13.21 -10.31 -2.36
CA ASP A 697 -14.26 -11.19 -2.92
C ASP A 697 -15.22 -10.42 -3.85
N GLY A 698 -14.90 -9.16 -4.15
CA GLY A 698 -15.70 -8.18 -4.90
C GLY A 698 -16.25 -8.67 -6.26
N PRO A 699 -17.39 -8.14 -6.74
CA PRO A 699 -17.97 -8.52 -8.03
C PRO A 699 -16.98 -8.35 -9.18
N VAL A 700 -17.16 -9.15 -10.24
CA VAL A 700 -16.24 -9.19 -11.38
C VAL A 700 -16.12 -7.81 -12.04
N GLY A 701 -14.91 -7.41 -12.42
CA GLY A 701 -14.60 -6.07 -12.94
C GLY A 701 -14.19 -5.04 -11.88
N ARG A 702 -14.14 -5.42 -10.60
CA ARG A 702 -13.44 -4.64 -9.56
C ARG A 702 -11.93 -4.69 -9.77
N CYS A 703 -11.28 -3.54 -9.79
CA CYS A 703 -9.82 -3.47 -9.86
C CYS A 703 -9.19 -4.24 -8.70
N THR A 704 -9.69 -4.03 -7.48
CA THR A 704 -9.17 -4.66 -6.26
C THR A 704 -9.38 -6.18 -6.22
N SER A 705 -10.46 -6.73 -6.80
CA SER A 705 -10.67 -8.19 -6.84
C SER A 705 -9.61 -8.94 -7.64
N CYS A 706 -9.02 -8.31 -8.67
CA CYS A 706 -7.99 -8.94 -9.50
C CYS A 706 -6.57 -8.51 -9.09
N HIS A 707 -6.36 -7.21 -8.90
CA HIS A 707 -5.03 -6.63 -8.65
C HIS A 707 -4.63 -6.63 -7.16
N MET A 708 -5.58 -6.77 -6.24
CA MET A 708 -5.33 -6.76 -4.80
C MET A 708 -5.79 -8.08 -4.17
N THR A 709 -5.30 -9.19 -4.74
CA THR A 709 -5.67 -10.56 -4.35
C THR A 709 -5.28 -10.85 -2.89
N LYS A 710 -6.18 -11.48 -2.12
CA LYS A 710 -5.87 -11.99 -0.76
C LYS A 710 -4.92 -13.20 -0.86
N THR A 711 -3.60 -13.02 -0.80
CA THR A 711 -2.60 -14.11 -0.90
C THR A 711 -2.02 -14.57 0.43
N ALA A 712 -2.04 -13.71 1.45
CA ALA A 712 -1.39 -13.99 2.72
C ALA A 712 -2.31 -14.79 3.66
N LYS A 713 -1.72 -15.68 4.47
CA LYS A 713 -2.39 -16.49 5.48
C LYS A 713 -2.05 -15.94 6.88
N SER A 714 -2.81 -14.95 7.37
CA SER A 714 -2.64 -14.40 8.73
C SER A 714 -3.34 -15.27 9.79
N GLY A 715 -4.51 -15.80 9.46
CA GLY A 715 -5.32 -16.58 10.37
C GLY A 715 -6.38 -17.51 9.81
N THR A 716 -6.85 -17.27 8.59
CA THR A 716 -7.72 -18.19 7.85
C THR A 716 -7.20 -18.33 6.43
N TRP A 717 -7.73 -19.33 5.74
CA TRP A 717 -7.73 -19.40 4.29
C TRP A 717 -9.07 -19.99 3.86
N PHE A 718 -9.40 -19.78 2.61
CA PHE A 718 -10.62 -20.24 1.99
C PHE A 718 -10.22 -21.43 1.10
N VAL A 719 -11.00 -22.51 1.15
CA VAL A 719 -10.84 -23.65 0.24
C VAL A 719 -12.12 -23.87 -0.58
N ASP A 720 -11.98 -24.45 -1.76
CA ASP A 720 -13.12 -24.97 -2.52
C ASP A 720 -13.60 -26.33 -1.99
N ALA A 721 -14.64 -26.89 -2.62
CA ALA A 721 -15.22 -28.18 -2.26
C ALA A 721 -14.25 -29.38 -2.46
N ASP A 722 -13.20 -29.21 -3.27
CA ASP A 722 -12.15 -30.21 -3.50
C ASP A 722 -10.99 -30.04 -2.50
N GLY A 723 -11.04 -29.04 -1.62
CA GLY A 723 -10.06 -28.77 -0.56
C GLY A 723 -8.86 -27.92 -1.01
N LYS A 724 -8.89 -27.34 -2.22
CA LYS A 724 -7.80 -26.48 -2.72
C LYS A 724 -7.93 -25.06 -2.18
N THR A 725 -6.83 -24.41 -1.80
CA THR A 725 -6.85 -22.99 -1.40
C THR A 725 -7.31 -22.09 -2.57
N ILE A 726 -8.31 -21.23 -2.30
CA ILE A 726 -8.87 -20.24 -3.24
C ILE A 726 -8.55 -18.79 -2.85
N ALA A 727 -8.58 -18.46 -1.55
CA ALA A 727 -8.21 -17.13 -1.01
C ALA A 727 -7.43 -17.27 0.31
N GLY A 728 -6.56 -16.30 0.58
CA GLY A 728 -6.04 -15.97 1.91
C GLY A 728 -6.96 -14.96 2.62
N ASP A 729 -6.44 -14.24 3.59
CA ASP A 729 -7.19 -13.24 4.38
C ASP A 729 -6.59 -11.84 4.40
N ASN A 730 -5.37 -11.67 3.91
CA ASN A 730 -4.72 -10.37 3.79
C ASN A 730 -4.23 -10.16 2.35
N THR A 731 -4.51 -8.96 1.86
CA THR A 731 -4.38 -8.49 0.50
C THR A 731 -2.93 -8.21 0.12
N ASP A 732 -2.51 -8.72 -1.03
CA ASP A 732 -1.29 -8.29 -1.69
C ASP A 732 -1.40 -6.84 -2.18
N HIS A 733 -0.33 -6.06 -2.00
CA HIS A 733 -0.24 -4.66 -2.45
C HIS A 733 0.79 -4.48 -3.56
N SER A 734 1.15 -5.54 -4.32
CA SER A 734 1.94 -5.38 -5.54
C SER A 734 1.12 -4.81 -6.71
N PHE A 735 -0.21 -4.82 -6.59
CA PHE A 735 -1.18 -4.44 -7.63
C PHE A 735 -1.14 -5.32 -8.89
N GLN A 736 -0.53 -6.51 -8.80
CA GLN A 736 -0.44 -7.48 -9.88
C GLN A 736 -1.55 -8.54 -9.80
N VAL A 737 -1.96 -9.07 -10.95
CA VAL A 737 -2.88 -10.20 -11.01
C VAL A 737 -2.12 -11.47 -10.62
N VAL A 738 -2.55 -12.12 -9.54
CA VAL A 738 -1.95 -13.37 -9.07
C VAL A 738 -2.57 -14.52 -9.86
N GLU A 739 -1.82 -15.08 -10.81
CA GLU A 739 -2.27 -16.18 -11.66
C GLU A 739 -2.22 -17.57 -11.00
N LEU A 740 -2.83 -18.55 -11.65
CA LEU A 740 -2.87 -19.96 -11.24
C LEU A 740 -1.61 -20.71 -11.67
N GLU A 741 -0.57 -20.73 -10.82
CA GLU A 741 0.59 -21.60 -11.07
C GLU A 741 0.30 -23.08 -10.81
N ALA A 742 0.57 -23.92 -11.82
CA ALA A 742 0.34 -25.36 -11.76
C ALA A 742 1.23 -26.04 -10.71
N GLY A 743 0.60 -26.71 -9.74
CA GLY A 743 1.29 -27.42 -8.66
C GLY A 743 1.51 -26.60 -7.38
N THR A 744 1.02 -25.36 -7.32
CA THR A 744 1.03 -24.52 -6.11
C THR A 744 -0.33 -24.55 -5.39
N ASP A 745 -0.33 -24.44 -4.06
CA ASP A 745 -1.53 -24.21 -3.21
C ASP A 745 -1.64 -22.70 -2.83
N GLN A 746 -1.20 -21.83 -3.75
CA GLN A 746 -1.22 -20.40 -3.55
C GLN A 746 -2.60 -19.81 -3.91
N PRO A 747 -3.16 -18.91 -3.07
CA PRO A 747 -4.35 -18.15 -3.45
C PRO A 747 -4.10 -17.24 -4.66
N ASN A 748 -5.12 -17.04 -5.50
CA ASN A 748 -5.00 -16.41 -6.81
C ASN A 748 -6.30 -15.66 -7.17
N ALA A 749 -6.22 -14.68 -8.06
CA ALA A 749 -7.33 -13.80 -8.43
C ALA A 749 -8.58 -14.53 -8.96
N CYS A 750 -8.38 -15.69 -9.59
CA CYS A 750 -9.46 -16.45 -10.23
C CYS A 750 -10.19 -17.43 -9.27
N GLY A 751 -9.52 -17.84 -8.19
CA GLY A 751 -9.92 -18.96 -7.34
C GLY A 751 -11.31 -18.76 -6.71
N SER A 752 -11.48 -17.67 -5.95
CA SER A 752 -12.75 -17.37 -5.26
C SER A 752 -13.93 -17.31 -6.21
N CYS A 753 -13.83 -16.51 -7.28
CA CYS A 753 -14.92 -16.33 -8.24
C CYS A 753 -15.33 -17.67 -8.87
N HIS A 754 -14.39 -18.43 -9.41
CA HIS A 754 -14.71 -19.69 -10.08
C HIS A 754 -15.19 -20.80 -9.12
N ALA A 755 -14.78 -20.79 -7.86
CA ALA A 755 -15.33 -21.67 -6.84
C ALA A 755 -16.81 -21.35 -6.55
N SER A 756 -17.15 -20.07 -6.35
CA SER A 756 -18.53 -19.62 -6.12
C SER A 756 -19.47 -20.01 -7.27
N PHE A 757 -19.01 -19.94 -8.53
CA PHE A 757 -19.80 -20.38 -9.68
C PHE A 757 -19.98 -21.90 -9.77
N ARG A 758 -19.00 -22.72 -9.35
CA ARG A 758 -19.14 -24.19 -9.33
C ARG A 758 -20.25 -24.67 -8.38
N THR A 759 -20.46 -23.99 -7.27
CA THR A 759 -21.56 -24.29 -6.34
C THR A 759 -22.93 -23.80 -6.81
N SER A 760 -22.99 -22.99 -7.88
CA SER A 760 -24.24 -22.42 -8.41
C SER A 760 -24.94 -23.30 -9.47
N SER A 761 -24.28 -24.35 -9.96
CA SER A 761 -24.90 -25.31 -10.89
C SER A 761 -25.85 -26.26 -10.15
N ILE A 762 -27.14 -26.14 -10.49
CA ILE A 762 -28.27 -27.06 -10.34
C ILE A 762 -27.89 -28.46 -9.77
N PRO A 763 -28.55 -28.93 -8.69
CA PRO A 763 -28.27 -30.25 -8.13
C PRO A 763 -28.52 -31.36 -9.17
N PRO A 764 -27.66 -32.39 -9.26
CA PRO A 764 -27.83 -33.49 -10.20
C PRO A 764 -28.98 -34.41 -9.76
N GLY A 765 -30.21 -34.07 -10.17
CA GLY A 765 -31.40 -34.86 -9.86
C GLY A 765 -32.67 -34.27 -10.49
N GLY A 766 -33.04 -34.76 -11.67
CA GLY A 766 -34.23 -34.33 -12.40
C GLY A 766 -34.33 -34.96 -13.80
N ASP A 767 -34.55 -36.28 -13.85
CA ASP A 767 -35.15 -36.96 -15.01
C ASP A 767 -36.66 -36.65 -15.11
#